data_AF-A0A414J548-F1
#
_entry.id   AF-A0A414J548-F1
#
_cell.length_a   1.000
_cell.length_b   1.000
_cell.length_c   1.000
_cell.angle_alpha   90.00
_cell.angle_beta   90.00
_cell.angle_gamma   90.00
#
_symmetry.space_group_name_H-M   'P 1'
#
loop_
_entity.id
_entity.type
_entity.pdbx_description
1 polymer ?
#
loop_
_entity_poly.entity_id
_entity_poly.type
_entity_poly.pdbx_seq_one_letter_code
_entity_poly.pdbx_strand_id
1 'polypeptide(L)'
;MRKKRLAKSVSLMLCAAMTVTMGSVPALAEELGGDSYEVAFSDDADNFENPAETEPGIEEDSEAEVVPEEASGEEDVAFDVGDGDSEQIDIVDDAQDEEELDIATEEMDVEDFGIAECAGEDGIAVFDDGMTQQGTLAAVYLDPTSGDDTGTGADAGQAVKTLDKAKELLAEDGTVYLLSTLTIDGTDTLENMTIRPASNLSTLVKVAQKGHLTVKNVKVKGENEVGTECKISYAFYVDEGATLDIEGDDTEVGPFVGTLDAGAECVEVRKEATLNFRGGKLLGYSDADNNAYGRGIYVNSGTVNMSGGYITGHITKDGRAMEAFYAVVNLTGGEISGNNTTNGSGAALAMTGGSLHMTGECMIKDNSAAYDGGAIYMYDATAEITAGTISGNRSGAGGGVLGLDSTITVGGSAKIINNTAYNGGGIFIQSDNFTVSKALLTVNGGEISGNQADGSGGGIYARASKREPGSMNVVISGGKIAGNHTGTEEDENVQENAIALMAYYEEEDPTENTGYADLYLSGSPNIDSILIGDAEEYGPKIVVTDAFTPAAPILLKPTYGTAGRVAVSYGSEEAANANKTQFTKEYATTCGYKQDGANLIWTMRYRISFRTFTSFDPLQYTWDKCTLYVDDGETIAAEELPQAETIPGYTRKSWRNAKTGEAWDPASKVTGDLKITEVWALNKPTVTIEQSAKAGCPSSAITLTSKAAHDLDTTTYTYQWYKNDEVLDGQTEATYVAKEGGEYKVVVTAIGAGSNAKSIAETSVKLPAFAHKYSWKSDKKNHWQVCSICNGKVKTAAHNYSGWKVTKAAQIAIAGEKVRTCKTCGHKEKAAVAALPVQKIPFLRVTSKEKSVTLRWNTVKDADGYMIYGAKCGHNSKYRLLRTVRGNVNSWTHTGLKKATYYKYSVVAYRNINKKKVTIAKTYSMHIATTGKKHAYARNLQVNRTNVVLNRRKRTALRTKVIYSSGKIQNHIAAVRFSSSNSRVATVNSRGIISARNKGTCIIYCYAPNGVRKKVRITVR
;
A
#
# COMPACT_ATOMS: atom_id res chain seq x y z
N MET A 1 -23.34 -12.13 -16.74
CA MET A 1 -24.16 -13.31 -17.10
C MET A 1 -24.95 -13.82 -15.90
N ARG A 2 -26.28 -13.96 -16.10
CA ARG A 2 -27.33 -14.70 -15.35
C ARG A 2 -26.95 -15.41 -14.02
N LYS A 3 -27.56 -14.98 -12.88
CA LYS A 3 -28.84 -15.47 -12.27
C LYS A 3 -28.70 -16.87 -11.63
N LYS A 4 -29.03 -17.17 -10.36
CA LYS A 4 -30.22 -16.87 -9.51
C LYS A 4 -29.91 -17.43 -8.09
N ARG A 5 -30.20 -16.79 -6.94
CA ARG A 5 -31.45 -16.29 -6.30
C ARG A 5 -32.07 -17.27 -5.27
N LEU A 6 -32.35 -16.72 -4.06
CA LEU A 6 -33.49 -16.91 -3.11
C LEU A 6 -33.00 -17.18 -1.67
N ALA A 7 -33.06 -16.28 -0.67
CA ALA A 7 -34.06 -15.33 -0.13
C ALA A 7 -35.03 -15.91 0.93
N LYS A 8 -34.97 -15.34 2.15
CA LYS A 8 -36.01 -15.00 3.17
C LYS A 8 -35.36 -15.01 4.57
N SER A 9 -35.11 -13.90 5.30
CA SER A 9 -35.96 -12.80 5.82
C SER A 9 -36.93 -13.22 6.94
N VAL A 10 -36.67 -12.75 8.19
CA VAL A 10 -37.56 -12.15 9.24
C VAL A 10 -36.58 -11.65 10.34
N SER A 11 -36.24 -10.36 10.54
CA SER A 11 -36.95 -9.17 11.07
C SER A 11 -37.34 -9.21 12.56
N LEU A 12 -36.65 -8.44 13.41
CA LEU A 12 -37.25 -7.40 14.27
C LEU A 12 -36.17 -6.52 14.93
N MET A 13 -36.21 -5.21 14.66
CA MET A 13 -35.65 -4.15 15.50
C MET A 13 -36.63 -3.82 16.63
N LEU A 14 -36.14 -3.39 17.79
CA LEU A 14 -36.68 -2.21 18.46
C LEU A 14 -35.66 -1.59 19.42
N CYS A 15 -35.40 -0.29 19.23
CA CYS A 15 -34.61 0.58 20.10
C CYS A 15 -35.38 0.95 21.38
N ALA A 16 -34.66 1.21 22.46
CA ALA A 16 -34.99 2.26 23.43
C ALA A 16 -33.72 2.69 24.18
N ALA A 17 -33.42 3.99 24.11
CA ALA A 17 -32.46 4.69 24.93
C ALA A 17 -33.17 5.30 26.15
N MET A 18 -32.50 5.38 27.31
CA MET A 18 -32.48 6.57 28.21
C MET A 18 -31.69 6.32 29.51
N THR A 19 -30.61 7.10 29.66
CA THR A 19 -30.15 7.90 30.83
C THR A 19 -29.96 7.29 32.23
N VAL A 20 -28.69 7.34 32.64
CA VAL A 20 -28.05 7.64 33.95
C VAL A 20 -28.93 7.97 35.16
N THR A 21 -28.65 7.27 36.28
CA THR A 21 -28.64 7.86 37.64
C THR A 21 -27.54 7.18 38.47
N MET A 22 -26.64 7.99 39.05
CA MET A 22 -25.67 7.59 40.08
C MET A 22 -26.39 7.29 41.40
N GLY A 23 -25.84 6.37 42.21
CA GLY A 23 -26.14 6.33 43.64
C GLY A 23 -25.99 4.98 44.32
N SER A 24 -25.04 4.94 45.28
CA SER A 24 -24.95 4.07 46.46
C SER A 24 -24.41 2.64 46.34
N VAL A 25 -23.21 2.50 46.90
CA VAL A 25 -22.59 1.29 47.48
C VAL A 25 -23.47 0.76 48.62
N PRO A 26 -23.51 -0.57 48.83
CA PRO A 26 -22.95 -1.10 50.06
C PRO A 26 -22.01 -2.28 49.83
N ALA A 27 -20.88 -2.23 50.54
CA ALA A 27 -19.91 -3.30 50.67
C ALA A 27 -20.46 -4.43 51.54
N LEU A 28 -20.19 -5.68 51.15
CA LEU A 28 -19.38 -6.68 51.89
C LEU A 28 -19.71 -8.07 51.35
N ALA A 29 -18.78 -8.64 50.59
CA ALA A 29 -18.52 -10.07 50.60
C ALA A 29 -17.04 -10.22 50.25
N GLU A 30 -16.25 -10.62 51.25
CA GLU A 30 -14.85 -11.02 51.09
C GLU A 30 -14.78 -12.18 50.09
N GLU A 31 -14.19 -11.95 48.93
CA GLU A 31 -13.62 -13.01 48.11
C GLU A 31 -12.10 -12.97 48.27
N LEU A 32 -11.58 -14.10 48.75
CA LEU A 32 -10.16 -14.34 48.98
C LEU A 32 -9.38 -14.19 47.67
N GLY A 33 -8.32 -13.40 47.73
CA GLY A 33 -7.45 -13.04 46.63
C GLY A 33 -6.79 -14.24 45.93
N GLY A 34 -6.71 -14.13 44.61
CA GLY A 34 -5.86 -14.93 43.75
C GLY A 34 -5.06 -13.99 42.87
N ASP A 35 -3.98 -13.43 43.42
CA ASP A 35 -3.08 -12.54 42.69
C ASP A 35 -2.37 -13.32 41.59
N SER A 36 -2.64 -12.96 40.34
CA SER A 36 -1.77 -13.32 39.22
C SER A 36 -0.52 -12.46 39.31
N TYR A 37 0.64 -13.07 39.57
CA TYR A 37 1.92 -12.38 39.54
C TYR A 37 2.21 -11.89 38.11
N GLU A 38 2.13 -10.57 37.90
CA GLU A 38 2.55 -9.91 36.67
C GLU A 38 4.08 -9.94 36.55
N VAL A 39 4.59 -10.12 35.33
CA VAL A 39 6.03 -10.14 35.06
C VAL A 39 6.57 -8.71 35.07
N ALA A 40 7.11 -8.28 36.21
CA ALA A 40 8.12 -7.25 36.25
C ALA A 40 9.48 -7.93 35.98
N PHE A 41 10.12 -7.61 34.86
CA PHE A 41 11.57 -7.72 34.78
C PHE A 41 12.08 -6.59 35.67
N SER A 42 12.48 -6.90 36.91
CA SER A 42 13.29 -6.00 37.72
C SER A 42 14.71 -6.10 37.18
N ASP A 43 15.28 -4.96 36.79
CA ASP A 43 16.68 -4.83 36.46
C ASP A 43 17.50 -5.00 37.75
N ASP A 44 17.77 -6.25 38.14
CA ASP A 44 18.70 -6.58 39.23
C ASP A 44 19.68 -7.65 38.74
N ALA A 45 20.61 -7.23 37.88
CA ALA A 45 21.91 -7.86 37.72
C ALA A 45 22.85 -6.90 36.99
N ASP A 46 23.32 -5.86 37.69
CA ASP A 46 24.67 -5.29 37.47
C ASP A 46 25.14 -4.65 38.78
N ASN A 47 25.67 -5.49 39.67
CA ASN A 47 26.53 -5.04 40.76
C ASN A 47 27.99 -5.24 40.30
N PHE A 48 28.56 -4.21 39.68
CA PHE A 48 29.98 -3.92 39.83
C PHE A 48 30.09 -2.63 40.65
N GLU A 49 30.84 -2.75 41.73
CA GLU A 49 30.97 -1.78 42.81
C GLU A 49 31.25 -0.35 42.33
N ASN A 50 30.47 0.59 42.85
CA ASN A 50 30.89 1.97 43.03
C ASN A 50 31.51 2.09 44.43
N PRO A 51 32.53 2.94 44.61
CA PRO A 51 32.53 3.76 45.80
C PRO A 51 32.55 5.25 45.44
N ALA A 52 31.57 5.94 46.02
CA ALA A 52 31.39 7.38 46.02
C ALA A 52 32.39 8.11 46.94
N GLU A 53 32.71 9.33 46.52
CA GLU A 53 32.88 10.59 47.27
C GLU A 53 33.75 10.68 48.52
N THR A 54 34.68 11.66 48.52
CA THR A 54 34.71 12.80 49.46
C THR A 54 35.75 13.86 49.03
N GLU A 55 35.32 15.12 48.90
CA GLU A 55 36.14 16.36 48.99
C GLU A 55 36.80 16.50 50.39
N PRO A 56 37.89 17.29 50.62
CA PRO A 56 37.97 18.76 50.39
C PRO A 56 39.35 19.35 50.01
N GLY A 57 39.37 20.65 49.68
CA GLY A 57 40.54 21.39 49.18
C GLY A 57 41.63 21.74 50.20
N ILE A 58 42.69 22.40 49.70
CA ILE A 58 43.54 23.44 50.32
C ILE A 58 44.56 23.93 49.26
N GLU A 59 44.87 25.22 49.37
CA GLU A 59 45.73 26.11 48.58
C GLU A 59 47.25 25.80 48.63
N GLU A 60 48.00 26.64 47.89
CA GLU A 60 49.44 26.93 47.93
C GLU A 60 50.37 25.93 47.19
N ASP A 61 51.44 26.29 46.48
CA ASP A 61 52.04 27.57 46.06
C ASP A 61 53.23 27.25 45.14
N SER A 62 53.71 28.29 44.43
CA SER A 62 55.11 28.54 44.05
C SER A 62 55.74 27.70 42.90
N GLU A 63 56.04 28.36 41.77
CA GLU A 63 57.39 28.83 41.34
C GLU A 63 58.19 27.75 40.60
N ALA A 64 58.98 27.96 39.56
CA ALA A 64 59.29 29.05 38.63
C ALA A 64 60.24 28.41 37.57
N GLU A 65 60.27 28.88 36.32
CA GLU A 65 61.48 29.25 35.56
C GLU A 65 61.23 29.48 34.05
N VAL A 66 61.17 30.76 33.66
CA VAL A 66 62.02 31.48 32.69
C VAL A 66 62.41 30.78 31.34
N VAL A 67 61.73 31.16 30.24
CA VAL A 67 62.15 32.09 29.13
C VAL A 67 63.57 31.84 28.52
N PRO A 68 63.79 31.85 27.17
CA PRO A 68 63.56 33.08 26.40
C PRO A 68 62.99 33.07 24.97
N GLU A 69 62.43 34.26 24.67
CA GLU A 69 62.20 34.95 23.39
C GLU A 69 63.39 34.82 22.41
N GLU A 70 63.20 34.95 21.09
CA GLU A 70 63.29 36.19 20.27
C GLU A 70 62.54 35.90 18.93
N ALA A 71 61.55 36.67 18.47
CA ALA A 71 61.59 37.96 17.75
C ALA A 71 61.66 37.87 16.19
N SER A 72 60.82 38.69 15.54
CA SER A 72 60.84 39.17 14.14
C SER A 72 60.62 38.14 13.01
N GLY A 73 59.98 38.43 11.88
CA GLY A 73 59.49 39.65 11.25
C GLY A 73 58.77 39.28 9.94
N GLU A 74 58.20 40.29 9.28
CA GLU A 74 57.53 40.27 7.98
C GLU A 74 58.33 39.56 6.87
N GLU A 75 57.66 38.86 5.95
CA GLU A 75 57.65 39.18 4.50
C GLU A 75 56.88 38.14 3.67
N ASP A 76 56.35 38.64 2.56
CA ASP A 76 55.61 38.00 1.48
C ASP A 76 56.23 36.70 0.94
N VAL A 77 55.40 35.77 0.47
CA VAL A 77 55.83 34.85 -0.61
C VAL A 77 54.69 34.49 -1.54
N ALA A 78 54.99 34.72 -2.82
CA ALA A 78 54.19 34.48 -4.00
C ALA A 78 53.74 33.02 -4.17
N PHE A 79 52.59 32.86 -4.80
CA PHE A 79 52.12 31.61 -5.37
C PHE A 79 52.75 31.48 -6.77
N ASP A 80 53.75 30.61 -6.89
CA ASP A 80 54.36 30.25 -8.18
C ASP A 80 53.82 28.89 -8.66
N VAL A 81 53.73 28.82 -9.99
CA VAL A 81 53.10 27.84 -10.84
C VAL A 81 53.93 26.55 -10.88
N GLY A 82 53.26 25.40 -10.83
CA GLY A 82 53.86 24.10 -11.09
C GLY A 82 53.04 23.31 -12.11
N ASP A 83 53.53 23.28 -13.35
CA ASP A 83 53.08 22.38 -14.43
C ASP A 83 53.38 20.90 -14.10
N GLY A 84 52.52 20.03 -14.64
CA GLY A 84 52.88 18.65 -15.04
C GLY A 84 52.42 17.53 -14.11
N ASP A 85 51.29 16.91 -14.44
CA ASP A 85 51.27 15.61 -15.14
C ASP A 85 49.85 15.00 -15.12
N SER A 86 49.30 14.84 -16.32
CA SER A 86 48.02 14.19 -16.59
C SER A 86 48.16 12.68 -16.52
N GLU A 87 47.52 12.04 -15.54
CA GLU A 87 47.31 10.60 -15.53
C GLU A 87 45.99 10.22 -16.24
N GLN A 88 46.19 9.28 -17.14
CA GLN A 88 45.30 8.62 -18.08
C GLN A 88 44.34 7.66 -17.35
N ILE A 89 43.05 7.69 -17.66
CA ILE A 89 42.10 6.62 -17.31
C ILE A 89 41.41 6.13 -18.58
N ASP A 90 41.53 4.82 -18.78
CA ASP A 90 41.11 4.01 -19.92
C ASP A 90 39.59 3.97 -20.11
N ILE A 91 39.16 4.15 -21.37
CA ILE A 91 37.86 3.70 -21.87
C ILE A 91 38.09 2.35 -22.56
N VAL A 92 37.45 1.31 -22.04
CA VAL A 92 37.50 -0.04 -22.60
C VAL A 92 36.51 -0.13 -23.77
N ASP A 93 37.08 -0.42 -24.92
CA ASP A 93 36.47 -0.81 -26.19
C ASP A 93 35.89 -2.23 -26.08
N ASP A 94 34.69 -2.43 -26.64
CA ASP A 94 34.20 -3.75 -27.05
C ASP A 94 33.22 -3.53 -28.22
N ALA A 95 33.81 -3.50 -29.41
CA ALA A 95 33.14 -3.62 -30.70
C ALA A 95 32.78 -5.08 -31.01
N GLN A 96 31.60 -5.29 -31.62
CA GLN A 96 31.33 -6.14 -32.80
C GLN A 96 29.83 -6.53 -32.87
N ASP A 97 29.08 -6.04 -33.86
CA ASP A 97 28.95 -6.71 -35.17
C ASP A 97 27.93 -6.00 -36.09
N GLU A 98 28.18 -6.21 -37.39
CA GLU A 98 27.70 -5.57 -38.61
C GLU A 98 26.26 -5.96 -39.04
N GLU A 99 25.59 -5.11 -39.81
CA GLU A 99 25.10 -5.45 -41.17
C GLU A 99 24.64 -4.21 -41.96
N GLU A 100 25.21 -4.03 -43.14
CA GLU A 100 24.85 -3.08 -44.22
C GLU A 100 23.44 -3.35 -44.79
N LEU A 101 22.79 -2.30 -45.33
CA LEU A 101 22.12 -2.42 -46.64
C LEU A 101 21.80 -1.04 -47.27
N ASP A 102 22.29 -0.90 -48.50
CA ASP A 102 22.12 0.15 -49.50
C ASP A 102 20.67 0.64 -49.76
N ILE A 103 20.54 1.89 -50.22
CA ILE A 103 19.93 2.26 -51.53
C ILE A 103 20.16 3.76 -51.85
N ALA A 104 20.87 3.96 -52.95
CA ALA A 104 20.82 5.01 -54.00
C ALA A 104 20.27 6.42 -53.72
N THR A 105 21.09 7.43 -54.06
CA THR A 105 20.65 8.68 -54.68
C THR A 105 21.48 8.95 -55.93
N GLU A 106 20.78 9.11 -57.05
CA GLU A 106 21.32 9.31 -58.40
C GLU A 106 21.99 10.68 -58.54
N GLU A 107 23.18 10.67 -59.15
CA GLU A 107 23.80 11.86 -59.74
C GLU A 107 23.27 12.09 -61.16
N MET A 108 23.11 13.36 -61.53
CA MET A 108 22.84 13.78 -62.90
C MET A 108 23.90 14.77 -63.36
N ASP A 109 24.77 14.26 -64.23
CA ASP A 109 25.72 15.01 -65.07
C ASP A 109 24.97 16.01 -65.98
N VAL A 110 25.53 17.21 -66.14
CA VAL A 110 25.34 18.00 -67.36
C VAL A 110 26.68 18.59 -67.81
N GLU A 111 26.96 18.30 -69.07
CA GLU A 111 28.22 18.42 -69.77
C GLU A 111 28.68 19.86 -70.06
N ASP A 112 30.00 19.97 -69.99
CA ASP A 112 30.90 20.93 -70.63
C ASP A 112 30.57 21.14 -72.12
N PHE A 113 30.36 22.40 -72.54
CA PHE A 113 30.44 22.79 -73.95
C PHE A 113 31.32 24.03 -74.11
N GLY A 114 32.51 23.75 -74.63
CA GLY A 114 33.49 24.73 -75.05
C GLY A 114 32.95 25.77 -76.04
N ILE A 115 33.40 26.99 -75.79
CA ILE A 115 33.18 28.17 -76.61
C ILE A 115 34.14 28.09 -77.79
N ALA A 116 33.59 27.97 -79.01
CA ALA A 116 34.35 28.07 -80.25
C ALA A 116 34.19 29.46 -80.86
N GLU A 117 35.34 30.01 -81.21
CA GLU A 117 35.62 31.23 -81.95
C GLU A 117 34.84 31.35 -83.26
N CYS A 118 34.23 32.51 -83.53
CA CYS A 118 33.81 32.95 -84.87
C CYS A 118 33.95 34.48 -84.95
N ALA A 119 34.92 34.93 -85.74
CA ALA A 119 35.05 36.32 -86.19
C ALA A 119 33.92 36.69 -87.16
N GLY A 120 33.52 37.96 -87.15
CA GLY A 120 32.61 38.56 -88.12
C GLY A 120 32.45 40.05 -87.85
N GLU A 121 33.25 40.86 -88.54
CA GLU A 121 33.09 42.31 -88.69
C GLU A 121 31.71 42.63 -89.29
N ASP A 122 30.99 43.60 -88.70
CA ASP A 122 30.43 44.74 -89.42
C ASP A 122 29.70 45.67 -88.43
N GLY A 123 30.18 46.92 -88.37
CA GLY A 123 29.79 47.89 -87.36
C GLY A 123 28.42 48.53 -87.59
N ILE A 124 27.85 49.04 -86.50
CA ILE A 124 27.09 50.29 -86.43
C ILE A 124 27.46 50.94 -85.10
N ALA A 125 28.05 52.13 -85.17
CA ALA A 125 28.41 52.96 -84.04
C ALA A 125 27.15 53.42 -83.28
N VAL A 126 27.15 53.25 -81.96
CA VAL A 126 26.31 54.01 -81.04
C VAL A 126 27.24 54.64 -80.02
N PHE A 127 27.01 55.92 -79.79
CA PHE A 127 27.87 56.91 -79.16
C PHE A 127 28.49 56.45 -77.84
N ASP A 128 29.82 56.57 -77.79
CA ASP A 128 30.63 56.59 -76.58
C ASP A 128 30.31 57.87 -75.80
N ASP A 129 29.62 57.71 -74.67
CA ASP A 129 29.43 58.72 -73.66
C ASP A 129 30.33 58.47 -72.44
N GLY A 130 31.56 57.99 -72.63
CA GLY A 130 32.69 58.29 -71.74
C GLY A 130 32.56 57.93 -70.25
N MET A 131 31.54 57.17 -69.85
CA MET A 131 31.44 56.57 -68.52
C MET A 131 31.76 55.09 -68.67
N THR A 132 33.01 54.73 -68.38
CA THR A 132 33.34 53.38 -67.97
C THR A 132 32.50 53.06 -66.75
N GLN A 133 31.48 52.22 -66.92
CA GLN A 133 30.75 51.61 -65.81
C GLN A 133 31.79 50.80 -65.03
N GLN A 134 32.22 51.34 -63.88
CA GLN A 134 33.19 50.69 -63.02
C GLN A 134 32.50 49.46 -62.44
N GLY A 135 33.02 48.26 -62.76
CA GLY A 135 32.46 47.01 -62.24
C GLY A 135 32.49 46.98 -60.71
N THR A 136 31.60 46.19 -60.12
CA THR A 136 31.55 45.99 -58.67
C THR A 136 32.85 45.38 -58.13
N LEU A 137 33.28 45.83 -56.96
CA LEU A 137 34.52 45.47 -56.28
C LEU A 137 34.22 44.53 -55.10
N ALA A 138 35.05 43.51 -54.93
CA ALA A 138 34.99 42.62 -53.76
C ALA A 138 35.36 43.35 -52.45
N ALA A 139 36.15 44.42 -52.54
CA ALA A 139 36.50 45.27 -51.41
C ALA A 139 36.47 46.76 -51.80
N VAL A 140 35.92 47.59 -50.92
CA VAL A 140 35.81 49.05 -51.09
C VAL A 140 36.36 49.77 -49.87
N TYR A 141 37.22 50.77 -50.07
CA TYR A 141 37.75 51.61 -48.99
C TYR A 141 36.90 52.88 -48.84
N LEU A 142 36.41 53.12 -47.62
CA LEU A 142 35.54 54.24 -47.28
C LEU A 142 36.22 55.11 -46.21
N ASP A 143 36.45 56.39 -46.53
CA ASP A 143 36.91 57.42 -45.60
C ASP A 143 35.92 58.59 -45.56
N PRO A 144 34.93 58.56 -44.64
CA PRO A 144 33.97 59.65 -44.48
C PRO A 144 34.59 61.02 -44.18
N THR A 145 35.80 61.04 -43.63
CA THR A 145 36.51 62.26 -43.24
C THR A 145 37.31 62.85 -44.40
N SER A 146 38.15 62.05 -45.06
CA SER A 146 39.13 62.54 -46.04
C SER A 146 38.98 61.97 -47.45
N GLY A 147 38.05 61.05 -47.69
CA GLY A 147 37.83 60.42 -48.99
C GLY A 147 37.25 61.36 -50.05
N ASP A 148 37.18 60.85 -51.29
CA ASP A 148 36.64 61.55 -52.46
C ASP A 148 35.78 60.59 -53.30
N ASP A 149 34.53 60.93 -53.56
CA ASP A 149 33.60 60.10 -54.36
C ASP A 149 33.95 60.04 -55.86
N THR A 150 34.95 60.80 -56.30
CA THR A 150 35.57 60.61 -57.62
C THR A 150 36.64 59.51 -57.63
N GLY A 151 37.05 59.01 -56.45
CA GLY A 151 37.98 57.90 -56.28
C GLY A 151 37.40 56.55 -56.70
N THR A 152 38.28 55.60 -57.01
CA THR A 152 37.88 54.26 -57.46
C THR A 152 37.38 53.36 -56.35
N GLY A 153 37.69 53.67 -55.08
CA GLY A 153 37.37 52.84 -53.92
C GLY A 153 38.21 51.57 -53.79
N ALA A 154 39.16 51.31 -54.71
CA ALA A 154 39.88 50.04 -54.80
C ALA A 154 41.06 49.88 -53.82
N ASP A 155 41.56 51.00 -53.27
CA ASP A 155 42.65 51.03 -52.29
C ASP A 155 42.51 52.24 -51.37
N ALA A 156 43.25 52.25 -50.24
CA ALA A 156 43.16 53.31 -49.24
C ALA A 156 43.53 54.72 -49.76
N GLY A 157 44.36 54.82 -50.80
CA GLY A 157 44.71 56.10 -51.44
C GLY A 157 43.65 56.59 -52.43
N GLN A 158 42.67 55.77 -52.77
CA GLN A 158 41.53 56.07 -53.64
C GLN A 158 40.19 55.85 -52.91
N ALA A 159 40.17 55.97 -51.59
CA ALA A 159 38.98 55.76 -50.78
C ALA A 159 37.84 56.73 -51.14
N VAL A 160 36.62 56.19 -51.24
CA VAL A 160 35.41 56.98 -51.47
C VAL A 160 34.96 57.65 -50.19
N LYS A 161 34.16 58.72 -50.31
CA LYS A 161 33.75 59.55 -49.17
C LYS A 161 32.41 59.10 -48.58
N THR A 162 31.44 58.77 -49.43
CA THR A 162 30.07 58.53 -48.99
C THR A 162 29.71 57.05 -48.96
N LEU A 163 28.83 56.68 -48.05
CA LEU A 163 28.29 55.33 -47.93
C LEU A 163 27.55 54.91 -49.21
N ASP A 164 26.79 55.81 -49.82
CA ASP A 164 26.07 55.55 -51.08
C ASP A 164 27.03 55.19 -52.20
N LYS A 165 28.14 55.92 -52.33
CA LYS A 165 29.16 55.60 -53.33
C LYS A 165 29.84 54.26 -53.04
N ALA A 166 30.10 53.97 -51.76
CA ALA A 166 30.66 52.68 -51.38
C ALA A 166 29.72 51.52 -51.74
N LYS A 167 28.42 51.65 -51.47
CA LYS A 167 27.40 50.64 -51.83
C LYS A 167 27.28 50.43 -53.34
N GLU A 168 27.35 51.49 -54.14
CA GLU A 168 27.32 51.40 -55.61
C GLU A 168 28.49 50.56 -56.16
N LEU A 169 29.66 50.70 -55.54
CA LEU A 169 30.88 50.02 -55.96
C LEU A 169 31.04 48.62 -55.36
N LEU A 170 30.29 48.26 -54.32
CA LEU A 170 30.48 47.00 -53.61
C LEU A 170 29.79 45.84 -54.35
N ALA A 171 30.49 44.72 -54.51
CA ALA A 171 29.88 43.46 -54.90
C ALA A 171 28.99 42.90 -53.78
N GLU A 172 28.06 42.01 -54.11
CA GLU A 172 27.27 41.28 -53.12
C GLU A 172 28.20 40.57 -52.11
N ASP A 173 27.92 40.71 -50.81
CA ASP A 173 28.74 40.24 -49.69
C ASP A 173 30.19 40.78 -49.65
N GLY A 174 30.47 41.86 -50.38
CA GLY A 174 31.77 42.53 -50.41
C GLY A 174 32.19 43.12 -49.07
N THR A 175 33.48 43.45 -48.95
CA THR A 175 34.07 44.03 -47.74
C THR A 175 34.26 45.54 -47.86
N VAL A 176 33.74 46.30 -46.89
CA VAL A 176 34.02 47.72 -46.72
C VAL A 176 35.12 47.90 -45.67
N TYR A 177 36.25 48.48 -46.07
CA TYR A 177 37.32 48.90 -45.17
C TYR A 177 37.10 50.35 -44.73
N LEU A 178 36.75 50.55 -43.45
CA LEU A 178 36.52 51.86 -42.85
C LEU A 178 37.84 52.49 -42.39
N LEU A 179 38.23 53.60 -43.02
CA LEU A 179 39.44 54.37 -42.65
C LEU A 179 39.15 55.43 -41.58
N SER A 180 37.91 55.91 -41.48
CA SER A 180 37.42 56.76 -40.40
C SER A 180 35.98 56.40 -40.03
N THR A 181 35.50 56.86 -38.86
CA THR A 181 34.18 56.50 -38.31
C THR A 181 33.05 56.88 -39.27
N LEU A 182 32.19 55.91 -39.58
CA LEU A 182 30.97 56.13 -40.35
C LEU A 182 29.90 56.73 -39.44
N THR A 183 29.52 57.99 -39.68
CA THR A 183 28.46 58.67 -38.91
C THR A 183 27.15 58.70 -39.70
N ILE A 184 26.08 58.22 -39.09
CA ILE A 184 24.71 58.22 -39.63
C ILE A 184 23.89 59.28 -38.89
N ASP A 185 23.50 60.36 -39.55
CA ASP A 185 22.72 61.47 -38.99
C ASP A 185 21.27 61.54 -39.50
N GLY A 186 20.91 60.68 -40.45
CA GLY A 186 19.57 60.48 -40.99
C GLY A 186 19.07 59.05 -40.82
N THR A 187 18.32 58.55 -41.82
CA THR A 187 17.86 57.15 -41.87
C THR A 187 18.62 56.40 -42.95
N ASP A 188 19.27 55.29 -42.57
CA ASP A 188 20.09 54.49 -43.47
C ASP A 188 19.97 52.98 -43.20
N THR A 189 20.38 52.18 -44.20
CA THR A 189 20.46 50.72 -44.08
C THR A 189 21.84 50.22 -44.54
N LEU A 190 22.46 49.35 -43.74
CA LEU A 190 23.62 48.54 -44.12
C LEU A 190 23.12 47.12 -44.37
N GLU A 191 23.38 46.58 -45.56
CA GLU A 191 22.91 45.24 -45.92
C GLU A 191 23.92 44.44 -46.74
N ASN A 192 23.97 43.12 -46.50
CA ASN A 192 24.74 42.12 -47.25
C ASN A 192 26.20 42.53 -47.52
N MET A 193 26.92 42.88 -46.46
CA MET A 193 28.31 43.34 -46.54
C MET A 193 29.12 42.94 -45.30
N THR A 194 30.44 42.93 -45.46
CA THR A 194 31.38 42.83 -44.34
C THR A 194 32.00 44.19 -44.06
N ILE A 195 32.10 44.61 -42.80
CA ILE A 195 32.76 45.85 -42.38
C ILE A 195 34.02 45.50 -41.59
N ARG A 196 35.14 46.12 -41.97
CA ARG A 196 36.44 45.97 -41.31
C ARG A 196 37.10 47.33 -41.02
N PRO A 197 37.73 47.53 -39.86
CA PRO A 197 38.37 48.78 -39.48
C PRO A 197 39.79 48.93 -40.06
N ALA A 198 40.25 50.18 -40.18
CA ALA A 198 41.67 50.51 -40.23
C ALA A 198 42.33 50.34 -38.84
N SER A 199 43.65 50.09 -38.80
CA SER A 199 44.38 49.70 -37.58
C SER A 199 44.23 50.63 -36.38
N ASN A 200 43.97 51.93 -36.60
CA ASN A 200 43.87 52.94 -35.54
C ASN A 200 42.43 53.40 -35.26
N LEU A 201 41.43 52.76 -35.88
CA LEU A 201 40.02 53.12 -35.74
C LEU A 201 39.41 52.41 -34.53
N SER A 202 39.00 53.17 -33.52
CA SER A 202 38.37 52.62 -32.31
C SER A 202 36.83 52.63 -32.34
N THR A 203 36.22 53.45 -33.19
CA THR A 203 34.75 53.51 -33.37
C THR A 203 34.41 53.30 -34.83
N LEU A 204 33.71 52.21 -35.16
CA LEU A 204 33.39 51.89 -36.55
C LEU A 204 32.19 52.71 -37.04
N VAL A 205 31.04 52.54 -36.40
CA VAL A 205 29.78 53.18 -36.81
C VAL A 205 29.19 53.98 -35.65
N LYS A 206 28.88 55.25 -35.90
CA LYS A 206 28.17 56.14 -34.98
C LYS A 206 26.80 56.48 -35.55
N VAL A 207 25.72 56.16 -34.84
CA VAL A 207 24.39 56.70 -35.11
C VAL A 207 24.25 57.98 -34.31
N ALA A 208 24.29 59.12 -34.99
CA ALA A 208 24.20 60.44 -34.37
C ALA A 208 22.80 60.70 -33.82
N GLN A 209 22.66 61.77 -33.02
CA GLN A 209 21.40 62.10 -32.33
C GLN A 209 20.21 62.12 -33.29
N LYS A 210 19.17 61.35 -32.95
CA LYS A 210 17.94 61.16 -33.75
C LYS A 210 18.14 60.48 -35.11
N GLY A 211 19.34 59.97 -35.41
CA GLY A 211 19.58 59.11 -36.55
C GLY A 211 18.93 57.74 -36.36
N HIS A 212 18.71 57.03 -37.45
CA HIS A 212 18.12 55.70 -37.48
C HIS A 212 18.91 54.81 -38.45
N LEU A 213 19.59 53.82 -37.92
CA LEU A 213 20.33 52.83 -38.73
C LEU A 213 19.67 51.46 -38.66
N THR A 214 19.46 50.82 -39.81
CA THR A 214 19.13 49.39 -39.90
C THR A 214 20.34 48.61 -40.40
N VAL A 215 20.68 47.50 -39.73
CA VAL A 215 21.79 46.62 -40.07
C VAL A 215 21.22 45.22 -40.34
N LYS A 216 21.43 44.70 -41.55
CA LYS A 216 20.81 43.44 -41.99
C LYS A 216 21.77 42.54 -42.78
N ASN A 217 22.02 41.33 -42.29
CA ASN A 217 23.01 40.40 -42.84
C ASN A 217 24.39 41.04 -43.01
N VAL A 218 24.83 41.80 -42.00
CA VAL A 218 26.13 42.49 -42.03
C VAL A 218 27.10 41.83 -41.07
N LYS A 219 28.33 41.61 -41.51
CA LYS A 219 29.41 41.06 -40.68
C LYS A 219 30.37 42.17 -40.27
N VAL A 220 30.40 42.54 -39.00
CA VAL A 220 31.31 43.57 -38.47
C VAL A 220 32.45 42.86 -37.74
N LYS A 221 33.65 42.92 -38.32
CA LYS A 221 34.83 42.21 -37.80
C LYS A 221 35.85 43.19 -37.22
N GLY A 222 36.51 42.78 -36.13
CA GLY A 222 37.55 43.56 -35.46
C GLY A 222 38.93 43.52 -36.12
N GLU A 223 39.06 42.95 -37.31
CA GLU A 223 40.34 42.73 -37.99
C GLU A 223 40.49 43.63 -39.23
N ASN A 224 41.70 44.15 -39.45
CA ASN A 224 42.01 44.96 -40.62
C ASN A 224 42.21 44.09 -41.88
N GLU A 225 42.58 44.72 -43.00
CA GLU A 225 42.81 44.07 -44.30
C GLU A 225 43.78 42.89 -44.25
N VAL A 226 44.86 43.01 -43.47
CA VAL A 226 45.88 41.96 -43.34
C VAL A 226 45.54 40.93 -42.25
N GLY A 227 44.36 41.03 -41.64
CA GLY A 227 43.90 40.12 -40.58
C GLY A 227 44.46 40.43 -39.20
N THR A 228 45.02 41.62 -38.97
CA THR A 228 45.47 42.04 -37.64
C THR A 228 44.28 42.58 -36.84
N GLU A 229 44.14 42.12 -35.61
CA GLU A 229 43.12 42.61 -34.68
C GLU A 229 43.33 44.08 -34.32
N CYS A 230 42.25 44.85 -34.37
CA CYS A 230 42.20 46.27 -34.06
C CYS A 230 41.62 46.48 -32.67
N LYS A 231 42.13 47.50 -31.96
CA LYS A 231 41.64 47.88 -30.64
C LYS A 231 40.37 48.72 -30.80
N ILE A 232 39.22 48.08 -30.60
CA ILE A 232 37.90 48.68 -30.77
C ILE A 232 37.37 49.13 -29.41
N SER A 233 36.77 50.31 -29.35
CA SER A 233 35.92 50.74 -28.25
C SER A 233 34.47 50.38 -28.58
N TYR A 234 33.98 50.81 -29.75
CA TYR A 234 32.59 50.60 -30.13
C TYR A 234 32.48 50.14 -31.58
N ALA A 235 31.81 49.02 -31.84
CA ALA A 235 31.38 48.70 -33.19
C ALA A 235 30.22 49.60 -33.61
N PHE A 236 29.20 49.72 -32.74
CA PHE A 236 28.10 50.66 -32.89
C PHE A 236 27.96 51.57 -31.68
N TYR A 237 28.03 52.89 -31.90
CA TYR A 237 27.74 53.90 -30.89
C TYR A 237 26.40 54.59 -31.23
N VAL A 238 25.39 54.41 -30.40
CA VAL A 238 24.03 54.94 -30.59
C VAL A 238 23.83 56.14 -29.67
N ASP A 239 23.94 57.35 -30.23
CA ASP A 239 23.91 58.62 -29.50
C ASP A 239 22.50 58.96 -29.00
N GLU A 240 22.39 60.02 -28.20
CA GLU A 240 21.15 60.40 -27.51
C GLU A 240 19.94 60.50 -28.46
N GLY A 241 18.87 59.77 -28.14
CA GLY A 241 17.63 59.75 -28.93
C GLY A 241 17.72 59.06 -30.29
N ALA A 242 18.83 58.40 -30.62
CA ALA A 242 19.01 57.67 -31.88
C ALA A 242 18.45 56.24 -31.84
N THR A 243 18.27 55.61 -33.00
CA THR A 243 17.76 54.23 -33.12
C THR A 243 18.69 53.35 -33.95
N LEU A 244 18.95 52.15 -33.46
CA LEU A 244 19.66 51.09 -34.18
C LEU A 244 18.78 49.84 -34.24
N ASP A 245 18.47 49.37 -35.45
CA ASP A 245 17.86 48.06 -35.69
C ASP A 245 18.94 47.08 -36.17
N ILE A 246 19.09 45.95 -35.49
CA ILE A 246 19.94 44.85 -35.92
C ILE A 246 19.02 43.66 -36.25
N GLU A 247 19.07 43.22 -37.51
CA GLU A 247 18.19 42.20 -38.09
C GLU A 247 18.98 41.23 -38.97
N GLY A 248 18.34 40.14 -39.40
CA GLY A 248 18.93 39.14 -40.28
C GLY A 248 19.80 38.12 -39.54
N ASP A 249 19.58 36.84 -39.82
CA ASP A 249 20.24 35.74 -39.10
C ASP A 249 21.76 35.67 -39.38
N ASP A 250 22.19 36.19 -40.53
CA ASP A 250 23.60 36.25 -40.94
C ASP A 250 24.35 37.48 -40.43
N THR A 251 23.68 38.37 -39.68
CA THR A 251 24.36 39.50 -39.04
C THR A 251 25.24 39.00 -37.91
N GLU A 252 26.53 39.34 -37.95
CA GLU A 252 27.51 38.98 -36.92
C GLU A 252 28.31 40.21 -36.54
N VAL A 253 28.37 40.52 -35.24
CA VAL A 253 29.08 41.69 -34.71
C VAL A 253 30.07 41.19 -33.67
N GLY A 254 31.36 41.34 -33.99
CA GLY A 254 32.45 40.86 -33.16
C GLY A 254 32.96 39.45 -33.52
N PRO A 255 33.89 38.89 -32.74
CA PRO A 255 34.45 39.46 -31.50
C PRO A 255 35.38 40.66 -31.73
N PHE A 256 35.59 41.46 -30.67
CA PHE A 256 36.43 42.67 -30.70
C PHE A 256 37.42 42.72 -29.55
N VAL A 257 38.65 43.14 -29.85
CA VAL A 257 39.69 43.29 -28.85
C VAL A 257 39.58 44.66 -28.18
N GLY A 258 39.46 44.65 -26.87
CA GLY A 258 39.34 45.86 -26.06
C GLY A 258 40.67 46.55 -25.76
N THR A 259 40.57 47.77 -25.26
CA THR A 259 41.68 48.46 -24.58
C THR A 259 41.81 47.97 -23.14
N LEU A 260 43.02 48.07 -22.57
CA LEU A 260 43.34 47.56 -21.22
C LEU A 260 42.43 48.13 -20.12
N ASP A 261 41.87 49.32 -20.29
CA ASP A 261 41.14 50.05 -19.23
C ASP A 261 39.63 50.18 -19.47
N ALA A 262 39.12 49.89 -20.68
CA ALA A 262 37.71 50.12 -21.02
C ALA A 262 37.01 48.93 -21.70
N GLY A 263 37.76 48.01 -22.32
CA GLY A 263 37.18 46.93 -23.12
C GLY A 263 36.71 47.39 -24.51
N ALA A 264 35.97 46.52 -25.19
CA ALA A 264 35.28 46.75 -26.46
C ALA A 264 33.80 46.38 -26.33
N GLU A 265 32.91 47.28 -26.73
CA GLU A 265 31.48 47.04 -26.85
C GLU A 265 31.05 46.71 -28.30
N CYS A 266 30.18 45.71 -28.47
CA CYS A 266 29.50 45.54 -29.76
C CYS A 266 28.52 46.70 -30.00
N VAL A 267 27.74 47.07 -28.99
CA VAL A 267 26.81 48.20 -29.06
C VAL A 267 26.81 49.02 -27.77
N GLU A 268 27.02 50.33 -27.88
CA GLU A 268 26.72 51.29 -26.82
C GLU A 268 25.43 52.05 -27.14
N VAL A 269 24.50 52.09 -26.18
CA VAL A 269 23.20 52.77 -26.27
C VAL A 269 23.13 53.87 -25.20
N ARG A 270 23.09 55.12 -25.65
CA ARG A 270 23.06 56.30 -24.76
C ARG A 270 21.64 56.65 -24.31
N LYS A 271 21.54 57.74 -23.55
CA LYS A 271 20.29 58.27 -23.00
C LYS A 271 19.21 58.42 -24.09
N GLU A 272 18.00 57.98 -23.82
CA GLU A 272 16.84 58.05 -24.73
C GLU A 272 17.04 57.34 -26.09
N ALA A 273 18.18 56.68 -26.32
CA ALA A 273 18.44 55.92 -27.53
C ALA A 273 17.78 54.53 -27.47
N THR A 274 17.54 53.93 -28.64
CA THR A 274 16.89 52.63 -28.77
C THR A 274 17.72 51.67 -29.59
N LEU A 275 17.97 50.48 -29.04
CA LEU A 275 18.45 49.32 -29.79
C LEU A 275 17.30 48.32 -29.96
N ASN A 276 16.96 47.98 -31.19
CA ASN A 276 16.07 46.86 -31.50
C ASN A 276 16.90 45.70 -32.07
N PHE A 277 17.13 44.67 -31.25
CA PHE A 277 17.86 43.47 -31.64
C PHE A 277 16.87 42.35 -32.01
N ARG A 278 16.69 42.14 -33.30
CA ARG A 278 15.67 41.22 -33.85
C ARG A 278 16.26 39.91 -34.39
N GLY A 279 17.55 39.88 -34.69
CA GLY A 279 18.25 38.74 -35.27
C GLY A 279 19.76 38.96 -35.32
N GLY A 280 20.52 37.94 -35.67
CA GLY A 280 21.99 37.98 -35.73
C GLY A 280 22.68 37.61 -34.42
N LYS A 281 24.00 37.80 -34.36
CA LYS A 281 24.87 37.40 -33.23
C LYS A 281 25.76 38.54 -32.77
N LEU A 282 25.81 38.79 -31.48
CA LEU A 282 26.82 39.62 -30.81
C LEU A 282 27.82 38.69 -30.12
N LEU A 283 29.05 38.64 -30.65
CA LEU A 283 30.06 37.65 -30.29
C LEU A 283 31.13 38.23 -29.37
N GLY A 284 31.50 37.47 -28.34
CA GLY A 284 32.69 37.73 -27.52
C GLY A 284 33.84 36.76 -27.80
N TYR A 285 34.96 36.93 -27.11
CA TYR A 285 36.10 36.01 -27.17
C TYR A 285 35.94 34.82 -26.24
N SER A 286 36.57 33.70 -26.60
CA SER A 286 36.66 32.50 -25.76
C SER A 286 37.62 32.64 -24.56
N ASP A 287 38.21 33.82 -24.34
CA ASP A 287 39.12 34.11 -23.22
C ASP A 287 38.88 35.51 -22.64
N ALA A 288 39.25 35.67 -21.37
CA ALA A 288 39.05 36.90 -20.61
C ALA A 288 40.17 37.95 -20.83
N ASP A 289 41.21 37.65 -21.61
CA ASP A 289 42.37 38.54 -21.77
C ASP A 289 42.21 39.49 -22.95
N ASN A 290 41.55 39.03 -24.03
CA ASN A 290 41.35 39.83 -25.24
C ASN A 290 40.31 40.95 -25.05
N ASN A 291 39.35 40.79 -24.14
CA ASN A 291 38.33 41.80 -23.88
C ASN A 291 37.87 41.86 -22.42
N ALA A 292 38.82 42.00 -21.49
CA ALA A 292 38.59 41.90 -20.05
C ALA A 292 37.39 42.71 -19.50
N TYR A 293 37.10 43.89 -20.06
CA TYR A 293 36.04 44.80 -19.60
C TYR A 293 34.92 45.02 -20.61
N GLY A 294 35.01 44.38 -21.78
CA GLY A 294 34.08 44.65 -22.87
C GLY A 294 32.72 43.99 -22.69
N ARG A 295 31.79 44.40 -23.54
CA ARG A 295 30.38 44.03 -23.41
C ARG A 295 29.78 43.67 -24.76
N GLY A 296 28.77 42.81 -24.75
CA GLY A 296 27.88 42.71 -25.90
C GLY A 296 27.13 44.03 -26.08
N ILE A 297 26.39 44.44 -25.04
CA ILE A 297 25.61 45.67 -25.04
C ILE A 297 25.89 46.45 -23.75
N TYR A 298 26.25 47.73 -23.90
CA TYR A 298 26.22 48.70 -22.80
C TYR A 298 25.06 49.66 -23.04
N VAL A 299 24.16 49.82 -22.06
CA VAL A 299 23.06 50.78 -22.14
C VAL A 299 23.02 51.67 -20.90
N ASN A 300 22.95 52.98 -21.13
CA ASN A 300 22.82 53.97 -20.08
C ASN A 300 21.66 54.92 -20.38
N SER A 301 20.59 54.82 -19.58
CA SER A 301 19.35 55.59 -19.71
C SER A 301 18.65 55.44 -21.08
N GLY A 302 18.94 54.35 -21.79
CA GLY A 302 18.36 54.01 -23.09
C GLY A 302 17.38 52.82 -23.01
N THR A 303 16.95 52.35 -24.17
CA THR A 303 16.05 51.19 -24.32
C THR A 303 16.68 50.11 -25.18
N VAL A 304 16.63 48.86 -24.71
CA VAL A 304 17.02 47.67 -25.47
C VAL A 304 15.79 46.78 -25.65
N ASN A 305 15.42 46.52 -26.90
CA ASN A 305 14.34 45.62 -27.27
C ASN A 305 14.94 44.40 -27.98
N MET A 306 15.02 43.27 -27.28
CA MET A 306 15.48 42.01 -27.85
C MET A 306 14.28 41.11 -28.15
N SER A 307 14.04 40.85 -29.44
CA SER A 307 13.00 39.93 -29.92
C SER A 307 13.55 38.70 -30.62
N GLY A 308 14.86 38.66 -30.83
CA GLY A 308 15.58 37.56 -31.47
C GLY A 308 17.09 37.76 -31.35
N GLY A 309 17.85 36.93 -32.07
CA GLY A 309 19.31 36.98 -32.07
C GLY A 309 19.97 36.32 -30.86
N TYR A 310 21.30 36.32 -30.87
CA TYR A 310 22.16 35.66 -29.88
C TYR A 310 23.19 36.63 -29.29
N ILE A 311 23.34 36.65 -27.98
CA ILE A 311 24.46 37.31 -27.30
C ILE A 311 25.26 36.23 -26.58
N THR A 312 26.45 35.91 -27.10
CA THR A 312 27.16 34.70 -26.70
C THR A 312 28.68 34.84 -26.68
N GLY A 313 29.31 34.06 -25.81
CA GLY A 313 30.75 33.94 -25.74
C GLY A 313 31.44 35.18 -25.18
N HIS A 314 30.75 36.03 -24.42
CA HIS A 314 31.39 37.14 -23.71
C HIS A 314 32.08 36.59 -22.46
N ILE A 315 33.29 36.08 -22.63
CA ILE A 315 34.17 35.65 -21.53
C ILE A 315 35.08 36.83 -21.16
N THR A 316 34.94 37.34 -19.93
CA THR A 316 35.52 38.61 -19.50
C THR A 316 36.02 38.53 -18.06
N LYS A 317 36.81 39.53 -17.63
CA LYS A 317 37.14 39.70 -16.20
C LYS A 317 35.98 40.37 -15.48
N ASP A 318 35.60 41.57 -15.91
CA ASP A 318 34.50 42.36 -15.31
C ASP A 318 33.39 42.74 -16.30
N GLY A 319 33.60 42.47 -17.59
CA GLY A 319 32.60 42.70 -18.63
C GLY A 319 31.40 41.76 -18.56
N ARG A 320 30.36 42.00 -19.37
CA ARG A 320 29.10 41.24 -19.35
C ARG A 320 28.50 41.15 -20.75
N ALA A 321 27.62 40.19 -21.00
CA ALA A 321 26.84 40.19 -22.23
C ALA A 321 25.99 41.47 -22.37
N MET A 322 25.33 41.89 -21.29
CA MET A 322 24.59 43.15 -21.23
C MET A 322 24.79 43.87 -19.89
N GLU A 323 25.10 45.16 -19.93
CA GLU A 323 25.15 46.03 -18.75
C GLU A 323 24.22 47.22 -18.93
N ALA A 324 23.34 47.44 -17.94
CA ALA A 324 22.22 48.36 -18.04
C ALA A 324 22.12 49.31 -16.83
N PHE A 325 22.31 50.61 -17.06
CA PHE A 325 22.16 51.66 -16.04
C PHE A 325 20.93 52.52 -16.32
N TYR A 326 19.99 52.57 -15.38
CA TYR A 326 18.75 53.36 -15.47
C TYR A 326 17.98 53.14 -16.79
N ALA A 327 18.10 51.93 -17.34
CA ALA A 327 17.64 51.58 -18.67
C ALA A 327 16.36 50.73 -18.63
N VAL A 328 15.73 50.62 -19.80
CA VAL A 328 14.60 49.69 -20.02
C VAL A 328 15.08 48.57 -20.92
N VAL A 329 15.01 47.33 -20.44
CA VAL A 329 15.37 46.12 -21.18
C VAL A 329 14.14 45.26 -21.38
N ASN A 330 13.74 45.07 -22.64
CA ASN A 330 12.58 44.25 -23.01
C ASN A 330 13.07 42.99 -23.73
N LEU A 331 12.89 41.84 -23.10
CA LEU A 331 13.25 40.52 -23.62
C LEU A 331 11.98 39.76 -24.02
N THR A 332 11.74 39.64 -25.32
CA THR A 332 10.57 38.97 -25.90
C THR A 332 10.94 37.74 -26.72
N GLY A 333 12.23 37.55 -27.02
CA GLY A 333 12.77 36.40 -27.73
C GLY A 333 14.30 36.48 -27.81
N GLY A 334 14.92 35.54 -28.51
CA GLY A 334 16.38 35.43 -28.63
C GLY A 334 17.03 34.72 -27.44
N GLU A 335 18.36 34.61 -27.48
CA GLU A 335 19.16 33.84 -26.53
C GLU A 335 20.38 34.63 -26.01
N ILE A 336 20.60 34.59 -24.69
CA ILE A 336 21.81 35.09 -24.04
C ILE A 336 22.49 33.91 -23.33
N SER A 337 23.60 33.45 -23.87
CA SER A 337 24.18 32.17 -23.44
C SER A 337 25.70 32.08 -23.47
N GLY A 338 26.26 31.20 -22.64
CA GLY A 338 27.70 30.90 -22.67
C GLY A 338 28.58 32.10 -22.36
N ASN A 339 28.07 33.05 -21.55
CA ASN A 339 28.82 34.22 -21.12
C ASN A 339 29.41 33.95 -19.73
N ASN A 340 30.65 34.41 -19.51
CA ASN A 340 31.38 34.12 -18.29
C ASN A 340 32.12 35.37 -17.80
N THR A 341 31.96 35.71 -16.53
CA THR A 341 32.72 36.79 -15.90
C THR A 341 33.49 36.28 -14.69
N THR A 342 34.82 36.41 -14.72
CA THR A 342 35.70 35.81 -13.70
C THR A 342 35.87 36.67 -12.44
N ASN A 343 35.56 37.97 -12.52
CA ASN A 343 35.57 38.94 -11.41
C ASN A 343 34.29 39.80 -11.34
N GLY A 344 33.30 39.55 -12.21
CA GLY A 344 32.05 40.28 -12.25
C GLY A 344 30.85 39.53 -11.66
N SER A 345 29.67 40.11 -11.92
CA SER A 345 28.35 39.61 -11.51
C SER A 345 27.38 39.78 -12.67
N GLY A 346 26.33 38.98 -12.82
CA GLY A 346 25.36 39.17 -13.92
C GLY A 346 25.95 38.91 -15.30
N ALA A 347 26.50 37.70 -15.53
CA ALA A 347 27.23 37.39 -16.77
C ALA A 347 26.35 37.58 -18.03
N ALA A 348 25.05 37.30 -17.93
CA ALA A 348 24.10 37.61 -18.99
C ALA A 348 23.64 39.07 -18.95
N LEU A 349 23.16 39.52 -17.79
CA LEU A 349 22.63 40.88 -17.59
C LEU A 349 22.95 41.39 -16.19
N ALA A 350 23.60 42.54 -16.09
CA ALA A 350 23.61 43.32 -14.86
C ALA A 350 22.88 44.65 -15.03
N MET A 351 22.05 44.99 -14.04
CA MET A 351 21.20 46.18 -14.10
C MET A 351 21.23 46.98 -12.80
N THR A 352 21.26 48.31 -12.93
CA THR A 352 21.16 49.25 -11.81
C THR A 352 20.09 50.31 -12.10
N GLY A 353 19.11 50.52 -11.20
CA GLY A 353 18.16 51.64 -11.29
C GLY A 353 17.13 51.58 -12.43
N GLY A 354 16.97 50.44 -13.10
CA GLY A 354 16.20 50.28 -14.34
C GLY A 354 15.01 49.30 -14.25
N SER A 355 14.50 48.89 -15.43
CA SER A 355 13.42 47.89 -15.54
C SER A 355 13.71 46.81 -16.58
N LEU A 356 13.48 45.56 -16.20
CA LEU A 356 13.49 44.39 -17.09
C LEU A 356 12.07 43.86 -17.29
N HIS A 357 11.67 43.66 -18.54
CA HIS A 357 10.44 42.95 -18.91
C HIS A 357 10.80 41.72 -19.74
N MET A 358 10.66 40.54 -19.15
CA MET A 358 10.85 39.25 -19.83
C MET A 358 9.48 38.60 -20.03
N THR A 359 8.90 38.80 -21.22
CA THR A 359 7.48 38.53 -21.51
C THR A 359 7.25 37.57 -22.70
N GLY A 360 8.31 37.16 -23.39
CA GLY A 360 8.24 36.16 -24.46
C GLY A 360 9.24 35.02 -24.28
N GLU A 361 9.45 34.23 -25.33
CA GLU A 361 10.24 32.99 -25.31
C GLU A 361 11.76 33.26 -25.36
N CYS A 362 12.24 34.20 -24.53
CA CYS A 362 13.67 34.48 -24.39
C CYS A 362 14.36 33.39 -23.56
N MET A 363 15.59 33.03 -23.94
CA MET A 363 16.42 32.02 -23.28
C MET A 363 17.66 32.69 -22.66
N ILE A 364 17.86 32.56 -21.36
CA ILE A 364 19.08 32.98 -20.66
C ILE A 364 19.70 31.76 -20.02
N LYS A 365 20.74 31.20 -20.64
CA LYS A 365 21.24 29.88 -20.25
C LYS A 365 22.76 29.74 -20.23
N ASP A 366 23.25 28.86 -19.38
CA ASP A 366 24.67 28.48 -19.34
C ASP A 366 25.61 29.69 -19.16
N ASN A 367 25.17 30.67 -18.36
CA ASN A 367 25.99 31.84 -18.00
C ASN A 367 26.60 31.65 -16.61
N SER A 368 27.85 32.11 -16.43
CA SER A 368 28.63 31.90 -15.22
C SER A 368 29.20 33.21 -14.71
N ALA A 369 28.95 33.56 -13.45
CA ALA A 369 29.55 34.71 -12.78
C ALA A 369 30.34 34.26 -11.55
N ALA A 370 31.51 34.85 -11.30
CA ALA A 370 32.32 34.47 -10.15
C ALA A 370 31.67 34.84 -8.80
N TYR A 371 31.02 36.00 -8.72
CA TYR A 371 30.45 36.51 -7.48
C TYR A 371 28.92 36.33 -7.42
N ASP A 372 28.16 37.20 -8.07
CA ASP A 372 26.71 37.30 -7.88
C ASP A 372 25.92 37.24 -9.19
N GLY A 373 24.68 36.73 -9.15
CA GLY A 373 23.74 36.73 -10.28
C GLY A 373 24.27 35.97 -11.50
N GLY A 374 24.25 34.64 -11.51
CA GLY A 374 24.86 33.84 -12.60
C GLY A 374 24.32 34.21 -13.98
N ALA A 375 23.01 34.38 -14.08
CA ALA A 375 22.36 34.98 -15.23
C ALA A 375 22.13 36.49 -15.04
N ILE A 376 21.23 36.85 -14.12
CA ILE A 376 20.76 38.23 -13.94
C ILE A 376 21.19 38.77 -12.57
N TYR A 377 21.85 39.92 -12.57
CA TYR A 377 22.14 40.72 -11.38
C TYR A 377 21.35 42.04 -11.42
N MET A 378 20.68 42.39 -10.33
CA MET A 378 19.90 43.63 -10.21
C MET A 378 20.20 44.37 -8.91
N TYR A 379 20.36 45.69 -9.01
CA TYR A 379 20.51 46.61 -7.89
C TYR A 379 19.55 47.80 -8.01
N ASP A 380 18.71 48.02 -6.99
CA ASP A 380 17.70 49.09 -6.95
C ASP A 380 16.86 49.14 -8.26
N ALA A 381 16.48 47.97 -8.78
CA ALA A 381 15.84 47.81 -10.08
C ALA A 381 14.53 47.03 -9.98
N THR A 382 13.81 46.97 -11.10
CA THR A 382 12.54 46.22 -11.21
C THR A 382 12.61 45.16 -12.30
N ALA A 383 12.00 43.99 -12.05
CA ALA A 383 11.86 42.95 -13.06
C ALA A 383 10.47 42.34 -13.07
N GLU A 384 9.91 42.19 -14.27
CA GLU A 384 8.73 41.39 -14.56
C GLU A 384 9.12 40.20 -15.46
N ILE A 385 9.13 39.00 -14.90
CA ILE A 385 9.49 37.75 -15.59
C ILE A 385 8.22 36.90 -15.69
N THR A 386 7.52 37.00 -16.82
CA THR A 386 6.22 36.32 -17.04
C THR A 386 6.28 35.22 -18.10
N ALA A 387 7.36 35.14 -18.87
CA ALA A 387 7.64 34.05 -19.81
C ALA A 387 9.15 33.85 -20.00
N GLY A 388 9.53 32.90 -20.86
CA GLY A 388 10.92 32.56 -21.16
C GLY A 388 11.57 31.65 -20.11
N THR A 389 12.84 31.32 -20.34
CA THR A 389 13.59 30.35 -19.51
C THR A 389 14.94 30.91 -19.08
N ILE A 390 15.23 30.81 -17.78
CA ILE A 390 16.52 31.08 -17.14
C ILE A 390 17.05 29.74 -16.60
N SER A 391 18.08 29.18 -17.24
CA SER A 391 18.53 27.82 -16.89
C SER A 391 20.01 27.51 -17.03
N GLY A 392 20.56 26.62 -16.20
CA GLY A 392 21.97 26.20 -16.32
C GLY A 392 22.96 27.28 -15.91
N ASN A 393 22.52 28.34 -15.23
CA ASN A 393 23.38 29.45 -14.86
C ASN A 393 24.03 29.21 -13.48
N ARG A 394 25.24 29.75 -13.29
CA ARG A 394 26.07 29.50 -12.09
C ARG A 394 26.63 30.79 -11.49
N SER A 395 26.59 30.92 -10.17
CA SER A 395 27.28 31.99 -9.42
C SER A 395 27.62 31.63 -7.98
N GLY A 396 28.25 32.55 -7.23
CA GLY A 396 28.34 32.50 -5.77
C GLY A 396 26.98 32.73 -5.10
N ALA A 397 26.21 33.75 -5.50
CA ALA A 397 24.84 33.94 -5.03
C ALA A 397 23.85 34.21 -6.17
N GLY A 398 22.64 33.66 -6.09
CA GLY A 398 21.59 33.90 -7.10
C GLY A 398 21.95 33.30 -8.46
N GLY A 399 21.91 31.97 -8.62
CA GLY A 399 22.37 31.30 -9.83
C GLY A 399 21.60 31.75 -11.06
N GLY A 400 20.27 31.75 -10.98
CA GLY A 400 19.40 32.34 -12.00
C GLY A 400 19.33 33.87 -11.88
N VAL A 401 18.77 34.36 -10.76
CA VAL A 401 18.52 35.79 -10.55
C VAL A 401 19.00 36.21 -9.16
N LEU A 402 19.72 37.33 -9.09
CA LEU A 402 20.03 38.03 -7.85
C LEU A 402 19.44 39.44 -7.86
N GLY A 403 18.68 39.78 -6.83
CA GLY A 403 18.11 41.11 -6.63
C GLY A 403 18.50 41.74 -5.30
N LEU A 404 19.22 42.85 -5.36
CA LEU A 404 19.54 43.69 -4.21
C LEU A 404 18.65 44.93 -4.24
N ASP A 405 17.92 45.17 -3.15
CA ASP A 405 16.98 46.29 -3.01
C ASP A 405 16.02 46.44 -4.20
N SER A 406 15.71 45.30 -4.83
CA SER A 406 14.99 45.24 -6.09
C SER A 406 13.59 44.67 -5.90
N THR A 407 12.70 44.99 -6.84
CA THR A 407 11.37 44.39 -6.92
C THR A 407 11.29 43.41 -8.09
N ILE A 408 11.04 42.14 -7.80
CA ILE A 408 10.98 41.07 -8.79
C ILE A 408 9.60 40.45 -8.77
N THR A 409 8.97 40.34 -9.93
CA THR A 409 7.71 39.60 -10.11
C THR A 409 7.95 38.43 -11.06
N VAL A 410 7.67 37.22 -10.59
CA VAL A 410 7.70 35.98 -11.38
C VAL A 410 6.28 35.46 -11.56
N GLY A 411 5.92 35.19 -12.82
CA GLY A 411 4.56 34.83 -13.17
C GLY A 411 4.42 34.09 -14.49
N GLY A 412 3.17 33.96 -14.94
CA GLY A 412 2.84 33.39 -16.25
C GLY A 412 3.46 32.01 -16.48
N SER A 413 4.17 31.87 -17.60
CA SER A 413 4.87 30.66 -18.04
C SER A 413 6.39 30.72 -17.85
N ALA A 414 6.90 31.68 -17.05
CA ALA A 414 8.32 31.82 -16.77
C ALA A 414 8.91 30.55 -16.13
N LYS A 415 10.15 30.22 -16.50
CA LYS A 415 10.91 29.09 -15.96
C LYS A 415 12.26 29.54 -15.44
N ILE A 416 12.55 29.28 -14.17
CA ILE A 416 13.87 29.49 -13.54
C ILE A 416 14.31 28.13 -13.02
N ILE A 417 15.07 27.40 -13.83
CA ILE A 417 15.28 25.96 -13.63
C ILE A 417 16.75 25.56 -13.74
N ASN A 418 17.18 24.57 -12.98
CA ASN A 418 18.52 23.98 -13.11
C ASN A 418 19.66 25.01 -12.99
N ASN A 419 19.51 26.01 -12.13
CA ASN A 419 20.55 26.98 -11.83
C ASN A 419 21.25 26.62 -10.51
N THR A 420 22.52 27.00 -10.38
CA THR A 420 23.37 26.62 -9.24
C THR A 420 24.01 27.84 -8.60
N ALA A 421 23.97 27.94 -7.27
CA ALA A 421 24.73 28.93 -6.52
C ALA A 421 25.15 28.43 -5.14
N TYR A 422 25.90 29.21 -4.36
CA TYR A 422 26.08 28.92 -2.93
C TYR A 422 24.78 29.19 -2.16
N ASN A 423 24.11 30.33 -2.40
CA ASN A 423 22.77 30.62 -1.88
C ASN A 423 21.83 31.08 -3.00
N GLY A 424 20.57 30.64 -2.96
CA GLY A 424 19.59 31.08 -3.95
C GLY A 424 19.87 30.51 -5.33
N GLY A 425 19.86 29.18 -5.49
CA GLY A 425 20.17 28.53 -6.78
C GLY A 425 19.33 29.13 -7.91
N GLY A 426 18.01 29.21 -7.71
CA GLY A 426 17.09 29.90 -8.61
C GLY A 426 17.13 31.42 -8.42
N ILE A 427 16.67 31.89 -7.26
CA ILE A 427 16.56 33.32 -6.93
C ILE A 427 17.22 33.60 -5.59
N PHE A 428 18.09 34.61 -5.55
CA PHE A 428 18.54 35.27 -4.34
C PHE A 428 17.96 36.68 -4.28
N ILE A 429 17.30 37.05 -3.19
CA ILE A 429 16.78 38.41 -3.01
C ILE A 429 17.11 38.96 -1.62
N GLN A 430 17.58 40.21 -1.57
CA GLN A 430 18.01 40.82 -0.33
C GLN A 430 17.67 42.32 -0.26
N SER A 431 17.28 42.78 0.93
CA SER A 431 17.30 44.21 1.27
C SER A 431 18.61 44.59 1.94
N ASP A 432 19.25 45.68 1.54
CA ASP A 432 20.53 46.17 2.08
C ASP A 432 20.35 47.30 3.13
N ASN A 433 21.35 47.48 4.00
CA ASN A 433 21.35 48.50 5.06
C ASN A 433 21.55 49.93 4.54
N PHE A 434 22.12 50.08 3.35
CA PHE A 434 22.58 51.38 2.85
C PHE A 434 21.52 52.17 2.08
N THR A 435 20.37 51.55 1.76
CA THR A 435 19.34 52.18 0.94
C THR A 435 18.02 52.36 1.71
N VAL A 436 17.20 53.30 1.23
CA VAL A 436 15.81 53.46 1.71
C VAL A 436 14.85 52.47 1.06
N SER A 437 15.25 51.86 -0.06
CA SER A 437 14.48 50.89 -0.83
C SER A 437 14.21 49.63 0.00
N LYS A 438 13.11 48.95 -0.32
CA LYS A 438 12.72 47.67 0.28
C LYS A 438 12.71 46.63 -0.83
N ALA A 439 13.21 45.45 -0.54
CA ALA A 439 13.22 44.36 -1.50
C ALA A 439 11.88 43.60 -1.46
N LEU A 440 11.39 43.21 -2.64
CA LEU A 440 10.12 42.51 -2.79
C LEU A 440 10.22 41.44 -3.86
N LEU A 441 9.93 40.19 -3.50
CA LEU A 441 9.71 39.12 -4.47
C LEU A 441 8.22 38.77 -4.48
N THR A 442 7.61 38.84 -5.67
CA THR A 442 6.24 38.37 -5.89
C THR A 442 6.25 37.17 -6.83
N VAL A 443 5.67 36.04 -6.41
CA VAL A 443 5.47 34.85 -7.24
C VAL A 443 3.98 34.57 -7.36
N ASN A 444 3.43 34.78 -8.56
CA ASN A 444 2.01 34.54 -8.85
C ASN A 444 1.78 33.43 -9.89
N GLY A 445 2.85 32.84 -10.42
CA GLY A 445 2.85 31.80 -11.44
C GLY A 445 4.28 31.33 -11.73
N GLY A 446 4.47 30.66 -12.88
CA GLY A 446 5.78 30.16 -13.31
C GLY A 446 6.28 28.91 -12.56
N GLU A 447 7.50 28.50 -12.91
CA GLU A 447 8.20 27.32 -12.39
C GLU A 447 9.61 27.69 -11.92
N ILE A 448 9.91 27.39 -10.66
CA ILE A 448 11.21 27.47 -10.01
C ILE A 448 11.56 26.06 -9.50
N SER A 449 12.33 25.30 -10.27
CA SER A 449 12.56 23.87 -10.00
C SER A 449 13.91 23.36 -10.47
N GLY A 450 14.42 22.30 -9.84
CA GLY A 450 15.71 21.70 -10.22
C GLY A 450 16.91 22.58 -9.90
N ASN A 451 16.71 23.68 -9.15
CA ASN A 451 17.80 24.57 -8.79
C ASN A 451 18.53 24.05 -7.54
N GLN A 452 19.84 24.27 -7.51
CA GLN A 452 20.75 23.78 -6.48
C GLN A 452 21.41 24.94 -5.72
N ALA A 453 21.47 24.82 -4.40
CA ALA A 453 22.30 25.69 -3.55
C ALA A 453 23.29 24.89 -2.70
N ASP A 454 24.56 25.30 -2.59
CA ASP A 454 25.48 24.59 -1.68
C ASP A 454 25.18 24.89 -0.20
N GLY A 455 24.70 26.09 0.10
CA GLY A 455 24.31 26.57 1.43
C GLY A 455 22.81 26.44 1.70
N SER A 456 21.98 27.31 1.12
CA SER A 456 20.54 27.34 1.38
C SER A 456 19.71 27.98 0.28
N GLY A 457 18.41 27.66 0.26
CA GLY A 457 17.44 28.22 -0.69
C GLY A 457 17.75 27.78 -2.12
N GLY A 458 17.71 26.48 -2.40
CA GLY A 458 17.92 25.96 -3.75
C GLY A 458 17.00 26.66 -4.75
N GLY A 459 15.72 26.81 -4.40
CA GLY A 459 14.77 27.59 -5.19
C GLY A 459 14.90 29.10 -4.95
N ILE A 460 14.54 29.54 -3.75
CA ILE A 460 14.53 30.95 -3.34
C ILE A 460 15.29 31.11 -2.04
N TYR A 461 16.23 32.05 -2.00
CA TYR A 461 16.87 32.53 -0.78
C TYR A 461 16.51 34.00 -0.59
N ALA A 462 15.79 34.32 0.49
CA ALA A 462 15.39 35.68 0.81
C ALA A 462 16.03 36.14 2.12
N ARG A 463 16.62 37.34 2.12
CA ARG A 463 17.35 37.86 3.28
C ARG A 463 17.03 39.33 3.57
N ALA A 464 16.66 39.63 4.81
CA ALA A 464 16.69 41.00 5.29
C ALA A 464 18.06 41.32 5.90
N SER A 465 18.90 42.09 5.19
CA SER A 465 20.11 42.66 5.80
C SER A 465 19.85 44.00 6.48
N LYS A 466 18.82 44.71 6.01
CA LYS A 466 18.28 45.89 6.67
C LYS A 466 17.65 45.53 8.01
N ARG A 467 18.15 46.10 9.10
CA ARG A 467 17.63 45.88 10.47
C ARG A 467 16.31 46.65 10.72
N GLU A 468 15.32 46.47 9.83
CA GLU A 468 13.99 47.07 9.91
C GLU A 468 12.93 46.02 9.55
N PRO A 469 11.85 45.84 10.34
CA PRO A 469 10.79 44.91 10.00
C PRO A 469 10.12 45.26 8.66
N GLY A 470 9.88 44.22 7.85
CA GLY A 470 9.26 44.37 6.53
C GLY A 470 10.16 45.04 5.48
N SER A 471 11.48 45.07 5.67
CA SER A 471 12.44 45.51 4.64
C SER A 471 12.57 44.54 3.46
N MET A 472 12.28 43.26 3.69
CA MET A 472 12.29 42.19 2.71
C MET A 472 11.00 41.39 2.85
N ASN A 473 10.16 41.43 1.82
CA ASN A 473 8.93 40.63 1.76
C ASN A 473 8.97 39.67 0.56
N VAL A 474 8.49 38.45 0.79
CA VAL A 474 8.22 37.45 -0.25
C VAL A 474 6.72 37.21 -0.27
N VAL A 475 6.08 37.38 -1.43
CA VAL A 475 4.63 37.22 -1.61
C VAL A 475 4.38 36.13 -2.62
N ILE A 476 3.76 35.03 -2.20
CA ILE A 476 3.51 33.86 -3.06
C ILE A 476 2.01 33.54 -3.09
N SER A 477 1.44 33.57 -4.28
CA SER A 477 0.02 33.27 -4.54
C SER A 477 -0.19 32.09 -5.51
N GLY A 478 0.87 31.67 -6.22
CA GLY A 478 0.83 30.61 -7.21
C GLY A 478 2.22 30.17 -7.64
N GLY A 479 2.29 29.37 -8.70
CA GLY A 479 3.54 28.84 -9.25
C GLY A 479 4.00 27.53 -8.60
N LYS A 480 5.00 26.90 -9.23
CA LYS A 480 5.69 25.70 -8.74
C LYS A 480 7.07 26.08 -8.23
N ILE A 481 7.35 25.83 -6.96
CA ILE A 481 8.62 26.09 -6.28
C ILE A 481 9.02 24.78 -5.60
N ALA A 482 9.34 23.79 -6.42
CA ALA A 482 9.46 22.40 -6.00
C ALA A 482 10.57 21.67 -6.77
N GLY A 483 11.14 20.62 -6.18
CA GLY A 483 12.29 19.89 -6.71
C GLY A 483 13.57 20.71 -6.66
N ASN A 484 13.71 21.63 -5.71
CA ASN A 484 14.95 22.39 -5.48
C ASN A 484 15.66 21.83 -4.25
N HIS A 485 16.99 21.82 -4.28
CA HIS A 485 17.77 21.14 -3.25
C HIS A 485 19.00 21.93 -2.80
N THR A 486 19.49 21.56 -1.62
CA THR A 486 20.84 21.90 -1.18
C THR A 486 21.79 20.71 -1.30
N GLY A 487 23.08 20.99 -1.55
CA GLY A 487 24.10 19.97 -1.77
C GLY A 487 24.09 19.40 -3.19
N THR A 488 25.15 18.69 -3.54
CA THR A 488 25.30 18.00 -4.84
C THR A 488 24.60 16.66 -4.82
N GLU A 489 24.14 16.14 -5.98
CA GLU A 489 23.50 14.80 -6.05
C GLU A 489 24.42 13.66 -5.56
N GLU A 490 25.73 13.90 -5.48
CA GLU A 490 26.72 12.98 -4.94
C GLU A 490 26.82 13.03 -3.40
N ASP A 491 26.30 14.07 -2.77
CA ASP A 491 26.26 14.20 -1.31
C ASP A 491 25.16 13.32 -0.71
N GLU A 492 25.51 12.54 0.32
CA GLU A 492 24.52 11.78 1.11
C GLU A 492 23.49 12.70 1.82
N ASN A 493 23.70 14.02 1.79
CA ASN A 493 22.95 15.04 2.49
C ASN A 493 22.14 15.97 1.57
N VAL A 494 21.76 15.54 0.36
CA VAL A 494 20.84 16.33 -0.47
C VAL A 494 19.53 16.55 0.28
N GLN A 495 19.19 17.82 0.54
CA GLN A 495 17.96 18.19 1.24
C GLN A 495 17.08 19.05 0.35
N GLU A 496 15.78 18.73 0.33
CA GLU A 496 14.78 19.61 -0.27
C GLU A 496 14.77 20.96 0.44
N ASN A 497 15.05 22.02 -0.31
CA ASN A 497 15.14 23.39 0.17
C ASN A 497 14.57 24.33 -0.89
N ALA A 498 13.24 24.42 -0.91
CA ALA A 498 12.53 25.26 -1.87
C ALA A 498 12.69 26.75 -1.53
N ILE A 499 12.49 27.14 -0.27
CA ILE A 499 12.59 28.53 0.18
C ILE A 499 13.40 28.61 1.48
N ALA A 500 14.34 29.55 1.56
CA ALA A 500 15.00 29.93 2.80
C ALA A 500 14.69 31.39 3.16
N LEU A 501 14.18 31.61 4.36
CA LEU A 501 13.85 32.93 4.90
C LEU A 501 14.85 33.28 6.00
N MET A 502 15.69 34.27 5.71
CA MET A 502 16.87 34.58 6.52
C MET A 502 16.90 36.07 6.88
N ALA A 503 17.85 36.38 7.75
CA ALA A 503 18.21 37.73 8.09
C ALA A 503 19.71 37.86 8.31
N TYR A 504 20.19 39.08 8.53
CA TYR A 504 21.59 39.35 8.79
C TYR A 504 21.81 40.05 10.12
N TYR A 505 22.52 39.37 11.03
CA TYR A 505 22.94 39.90 12.32
C TYR A 505 24.44 39.61 12.46
N GLU A 506 25.27 40.65 12.45
CA GLU A 506 26.73 40.50 12.47
C GLU A 506 27.24 40.18 13.88
N GLU A 507 26.70 40.80 14.94
CA GLU A 507 27.29 40.69 16.31
C GLU A 507 26.29 40.87 17.48
N GLU A 508 25.03 41.25 17.24
CA GLU A 508 24.03 41.49 18.30
C GLU A 508 22.89 40.47 18.24
N ASP A 509 22.40 40.06 19.41
CA ASP A 509 21.23 39.19 19.51
C ASP A 509 20.02 39.84 18.81
N PRO A 510 19.21 39.06 18.08
CA PRO A 510 18.00 39.58 17.46
C PRO A 510 17.06 40.23 18.48
N THR A 511 16.36 41.28 18.04
CA THR A 511 15.40 42.08 18.79
C THR A 511 14.05 42.13 18.06
N GLU A 512 13.03 42.72 18.66
CA GLU A 512 11.73 42.93 17.99
C GLU A 512 11.80 43.81 16.72
N ASN A 513 12.83 44.66 16.61
CA ASN A 513 13.05 45.57 15.47
C ASN A 513 13.93 44.94 14.40
N THR A 514 14.35 43.72 14.62
CA THR A 514 15.24 43.04 13.71
C THR A 514 14.47 42.60 12.46
N GLY A 515 14.97 43.02 11.29
CA GLY A 515 14.34 42.71 10.00
C GLY A 515 14.61 41.26 9.60
N TYR A 516 13.55 40.55 9.22
CA TYR A 516 13.60 39.22 8.61
C TYR A 516 12.94 39.24 7.23
N ALA A 517 13.26 38.24 6.39
CA ALA A 517 12.50 38.00 5.18
C ALA A 517 11.12 37.43 5.51
N ASP A 518 10.10 38.29 5.53
CA ASP A 518 8.72 37.91 5.82
C ASP A 518 8.06 37.27 4.60
N LEU A 519 7.26 36.23 4.80
CA LEU A 519 6.58 35.47 3.75
C LEU A 519 5.06 35.59 3.87
N TYR A 520 4.42 35.96 2.77
CA TYR A 520 2.98 36.09 2.63
C TYR A 520 2.45 35.05 1.64
N LEU A 521 1.51 34.22 2.08
CA LEU A 521 0.97 33.09 1.34
C LEU A 521 -0.52 33.26 1.06
N SER A 522 -0.92 32.92 -0.16
CA SER A 522 -2.31 32.87 -0.60
C SER A 522 -2.46 31.94 -1.81
N GLY A 523 -3.68 31.76 -2.32
CA GLY A 523 -3.94 31.07 -3.58
C GLY A 523 -3.59 29.58 -3.55
N SER A 524 -2.93 29.07 -4.59
CA SER A 524 -2.66 27.63 -4.75
C SER A 524 -1.24 27.33 -5.22
N PRO A 525 -0.20 27.77 -4.48
CA PRO A 525 1.17 27.48 -4.84
C PRO A 525 1.52 26.00 -4.60
N ASN A 526 2.54 25.52 -5.28
CA ASN A 526 3.16 24.24 -5.01
C ASN A 526 4.57 24.49 -4.45
N ILE A 527 4.75 24.31 -3.14
CA ILE A 527 6.01 24.56 -2.42
C ILE A 527 6.34 23.31 -1.61
N ASP A 528 7.55 22.79 -1.73
CA ASP A 528 7.96 21.59 -0.98
C ASP A 528 8.28 21.94 0.48
N SER A 529 9.21 22.89 0.69
CA SER A 529 9.75 23.19 2.02
C SER A 529 10.11 24.66 2.22
N ILE A 530 10.02 25.12 3.48
CA ILE A 530 10.45 26.44 3.91
C ILE A 530 11.42 26.26 5.08
N LEU A 531 12.69 26.62 4.85
CA LEU A 531 13.68 26.83 5.90
C LEU A 531 13.48 28.21 6.53
N ILE A 532 13.31 28.22 7.84
CA ILE A 532 13.01 29.41 8.64
C ILE A 532 14.25 29.69 9.49
N GLY A 533 15.05 30.67 9.08
CA GLY A 533 16.22 31.14 9.81
C GLY A 533 15.85 32.01 11.01
N ASP A 534 15.09 31.46 11.95
CA ASP A 534 14.74 32.10 13.20
C ASP A 534 15.88 32.04 14.23
N ALA A 535 15.74 32.84 15.28
CA ALA A 535 16.51 32.79 16.52
C ALA A 535 15.58 32.38 17.68
N GLU A 536 16.14 32.23 18.88
CA GLU A 536 15.38 31.73 20.04
C GLU A 536 14.12 32.55 20.35
N GLU A 537 14.13 33.87 20.15
CA GLU A 537 12.98 34.73 20.46
C GLU A 537 12.28 35.38 19.26
N TYR A 538 12.98 35.49 18.12
CA TYR A 538 12.55 36.28 16.96
C TYR A 538 12.79 35.50 15.67
N GLY A 539 11.98 35.74 14.64
CA GLY A 539 12.08 35.02 13.37
C GLY A 539 11.24 35.68 12.28
N PRO A 540 11.34 35.17 11.03
CA PRO A 540 10.52 35.66 9.92
C PRO A 540 9.03 35.39 10.18
N LYS A 541 8.19 36.31 9.75
CA LYS A 541 6.74 36.13 9.80
C LYS A 541 6.29 35.33 8.59
N ILE A 542 5.54 34.27 8.83
CA ILE A 542 4.79 33.56 7.79
C ILE A 542 3.31 33.88 7.99
N VAL A 543 2.70 34.54 7.00
CA VAL A 543 1.33 35.05 7.08
C VAL A 543 0.50 34.48 5.95
N VAL A 544 -0.62 33.86 6.28
CA VAL A 544 -1.64 33.45 5.30
C VAL A 544 -2.68 34.57 5.23
N THR A 545 -2.71 35.29 4.10
CA THR A 545 -3.50 36.53 3.97
C THR A 545 -4.92 36.30 3.47
N ASP A 546 -5.13 35.29 2.64
CA ASP A 546 -6.40 35.02 1.94
C ASP A 546 -6.69 33.51 1.86
N ALA A 547 -7.65 33.11 1.01
CA ALA A 547 -7.87 31.71 0.69
C ALA A 547 -6.56 31.06 0.23
N PHE A 548 -6.16 30.00 0.92
CA PHE A 548 -4.91 29.30 0.71
C PHE A 548 -5.22 27.82 0.56
N THR A 549 -4.78 27.21 -0.53
CA THR A 549 -4.99 25.79 -0.88
C THR A 549 -3.77 25.30 -1.66
N PRO A 550 -2.62 25.11 -0.99
CA PRO A 550 -1.42 24.66 -1.67
C PRO A 550 -1.61 23.25 -2.27
N ALA A 551 -0.86 22.95 -3.34
CA ALA A 551 -0.99 21.68 -4.07
C ALA A 551 -0.68 20.44 -3.21
N ALA A 552 0.22 20.61 -2.24
CA ALA A 552 0.55 19.66 -1.20
C ALA A 552 0.84 20.41 0.11
N PRO A 553 0.77 19.74 1.27
CA PRO A 553 1.18 20.36 2.53
C PRO A 553 2.65 20.76 2.53
N ILE A 554 2.94 22.01 2.93
CA ILE A 554 4.28 22.61 2.89
C ILE A 554 5.07 22.23 4.15
N LEU A 555 6.27 21.70 3.99
CA LEU A 555 7.14 21.35 5.11
C LEU A 555 7.78 22.60 5.74
N LEU A 556 7.54 22.87 7.03
CA LEU A 556 8.22 23.92 7.77
C LEU A 556 9.45 23.36 8.50
N LYS A 557 10.60 24.02 8.32
CA LYS A 557 11.89 23.67 8.93
C LYS A 557 12.45 24.88 9.71
N PRO A 558 12.15 25.03 11.00
CA PRO A 558 12.75 26.09 11.81
C PRO A 558 14.19 25.74 12.21
N THR A 559 15.01 26.77 12.40
CA THR A 559 16.33 26.64 13.02
C THR A 559 16.21 26.41 14.52
N TYR A 560 15.33 27.17 15.20
CA TYR A 560 15.04 27.03 16.64
C TYR A 560 13.63 26.53 16.90
N GLY A 561 12.60 27.20 16.36
CA GLY A 561 11.21 26.79 16.55
C GLY A 561 10.79 26.80 18.02
N THR A 562 11.13 27.88 18.74
CA THR A 562 10.93 28.00 20.19
C THR A 562 9.46 27.89 20.58
N ALA A 563 9.15 26.98 21.50
CA ALA A 563 7.79 26.70 21.94
C ALA A 563 7.04 27.96 22.41
N GLY A 564 5.80 28.12 21.95
CA GLY A 564 4.94 29.28 22.25
C GLY A 564 5.09 30.46 21.27
N ARG A 565 6.12 30.48 20.42
CA ARG A 565 6.28 31.50 19.37
C ARG A 565 5.42 31.17 18.16
N VAL A 566 5.01 32.18 17.40
CA VAL A 566 4.17 32.02 16.20
C VAL A 566 5.00 31.41 15.06
N ALA A 567 4.52 30.30 14.51
CA ALA A 567 5.06 29.67 13.30
C ALA A 567 4.38 30.21 12.04
N VAL A 568 3.05 30.28 12.07
CA VAL A 568 2.22 30.79 10.97
C VAL A 568 1.06 31.58 11.55
N SER A 569 0.81 32.77 11.01
CA SER A 569 -0.33 33.61 11.38
C SER A 569 -1.41 33.61 10.31
N TYR A 570 -2.67 33.58 10.75
CA TYR A 570 -3.85 33.67 9.89
C TYR A 570 -4.68 34.90 10.27
N GLY A 571 -5.42 35.46 9.32
CA GLY A 571 -6.30 36.61 9.58
C GLY A 571 -7.44 36.34 10.58
N SER A 572 -7.75 35.07 10.89
CA SER A 572 -8.79 34.67 11.85
C SER A 572 -8.60 33.23 12.36
N GLU A 573 -9.25 32.88 13.47
CA GLU A 573 -9.28 31.51 14.00
C GLU A 573 -10.02 30.55 13.07
N GLU A 574 -11.05 31.02 12.36
CA GLU A 574 -11.73 30.24 11.32
C GLU A 574 -10.79 29.88 10.17
N ALA A 575 -9.95 30.83 9.74
CA ALA A 575 -8.94 30.59 8.71
C ALA A 575 -7.86 29.62 9.17
N ALA A 576 -7.38 29.73 10.42
CA ALA A 576 -6.42 28.77 10.98
C ALA A 576 -7.02 27.34 11.01
N ASN A 577 -8.27 27.20 11.45
CA ASN A 577 -8.97 25.91 11.49
C ASN A 577 -9.14 25.27 10.11
N ALA A 578 -9.44 26.07 9.08
CA ALA A 578 -9.61 25.61 7.70
C ALA A 578 -8.28 25.15 7.05
N ASN A 579 -7.15 25.71 7.50
CA ASN A 579 -5.87 25.58 6.82
C ASN A 579 -4.80 24.82 7.62
N LYS A 580 -5.13 24.33 8.83
CA LYS A 580 -4.16 23.67 9.73
C LYS A 580 -3.42 22.45 9.15
N THR A 581 -3.95 21.81 8.11
CA THR A 581 -3.34 20.64 7.46
C THR A 581 -2.48 21.00 6.24
N GLN A 582 -2.34 22.29 5.93
CA GLN A 582 -1.60 22.78 4.76
C GLN A 582 -0.11 22.94 5.02
N PHE A 583 0.30 22.78 6.27
CA PHE A 583 1.69 22.68 6.66
C PHE A 583 1.95 21.27 7.17
N THR A 584 3.19 20.83 7.03
CA THR A 584 3.74 19.61 7.65
C THR A 584 5.00 19.97 8.42
N LYS A 585 5.56 18.97 9.08
CA LYS A 585 6.68 19.07 9.99
C LYS A 585 7.58 17.88 9.76
N GLU A 586 8.86 18.06 9.97
CA GLU A 586 9.80 16.96 9.84
C GLU A 586 9.54 15.91 10.94
N TYR A 587 9.56 14.63 10.59
CA TYR A 587 9.05 13.57 11.46
C TYR A 587 9.89 13.42 12.73
N ALA A 588 11.22 13.40 12.60
CA ALA A 588 12.16 13.06 13.66
C ALA A 588 12.76 14.28 14.39
N THR A 589 12.07 15.41 14.40
CA THR A 589 12.52 16.62 15.10
C THR A 589 11.87 16.77 16.47
N THR A 590 12.52 17.53 17.35
CA THR A 590 12.02 17.92 18.67
C THR A 590 11.06 19.12 18.61
N CYS A 591 10.80 19.66 17.40
CA CYS A 591 9.96 20.83 17.19
C CYS A 591 8.72 20.45 16.38
N GLY A 592 7.54 20.78 16.90
CA GLY A 592 6.26 20.73 16.20
C GLY A 592 5.49 22.02 16.32
N TYR A 593 4.23 22.00 15.93
CA TYR A 593 3.35 23.15 16.11
C TYR A 593 1.95 22.69 16.47
N LYS A 594 1.24 23.56 17.19
CA LYS A 594 -0.17 23.39 17.53
C LYS A 594 -0.93 24.67 17.26
N GLN A 595 -2.24 24.55 17.13
CA GLN A 595 -3.09 25.71 16.92
C GLN A 595 -3.34 26.44 18.24
N ASP A 596 -3.21 27.77 18.21
CA ASP A 596 -3.58 28.68 19.29
C ASP A 596 -4.30 29.90 18.69
N GLY A 597 -5.64 29.91 18.82
CA GLY A 597 -6.51 30.91 18.19
C GLY A 597 -6.30 31.01 16.68
N ALA A 598 -5.91 32.20 16.21
CA ALA A 598 -5.66 32.51 14.81
C ALA A 598 -4.24 32.16 14.33
N ASN A 599 -3.44 31.44 15.12
CA ASN A 599 -2.05 31.11 14.79
C ASN A 599 -1.78 29.61 14.90
N LEU A 600 -0.79 29.14 14.15
CA LEU A 600 0.00 27.97 14.53
C LEU A 600 1.19 28.46 15.34
N ILE A 601 1.37 27.93 16.55
CA ILE A 601 2.51 28.22 17.41
C ILE A 601 3.42 27.00 17.49
N TRP A 602 4.72 27.23 17.59
CA TRP A 602 5.69 26.16 17.84
C TRP A 602 5.44 25.48 19.19
N THR A 603 5.75 24.19 19.28
CA THR A 603 5.62 23.39 20.50
C THR A 603 6.70 22.30 20.52
N MET A 604 7.03 21.80 21.71
CA MET A 604 7.99 20.71 21.83
C MET A 604 7.37 19.41 21.33
N ARG A 605 8.21 18.54 20.78
CA ARG A 605 7.85 17.19 20.39
C ARG A 605 8.70 16.19 21.15
N TYR A 606 8.04 15.20 21.74
CA TYR A 606 8.68 14.21 22.59
C TYR A 606 8.83 12.88 21.88
N ARG A 607 9.96 12.23 22.12
CA ARG A 607 10.27 10.92 21.55
C ARG A 607 9.65 9.83 22.42
N ILE A 608 8.86 8.98 21.78
CA ILE A 608 8.19 7.83 22.41
C ILE A 608 8.76 6.55 21.82
N SER A 609 9.56 5.86 22.63
CA SER A 609 10.19 4.59 22.28
C SER A 609 9.41 3.42 22.86
N PHE A 610 9.09 2.43 22.02
CA PHE A 610 8.42 1.21 22.45
C PHE A 610 9.38 0.01 22.49
N ARG A 611 9.36 -0.74 23.59
CA ARG A 611 9.96 -2.08 23.70
C ARG A 611 8.92 -3.14 23.40
N THR A 612 9.10 -3.83 22.29
CA THR A 612 8.25 -4.94 21.84
C THR A 612 8.99 -6.27 21.92
N PHE A 613 8.27 -7.35 22.23
CA PHE A 613 8.86 -8.68 22.38
C PHE A 613 8.57 -9.57 21.16
N THR A 614 9.52 -10.44 20.80
CA THR A 614 9.36 -11.45 19.74
C THR A 614 9.48 -12.88 20.28
N SER A 615 10.17 -13.08 21.40
CA SER A 615 10.24 -14.35 22.12
C SER A 615 10.51 -14.14 23.60
N PHE A 616 10.06 -15.08 24.43
CA PHE A 616 10.41 -15.15 25.85
C PHE A 616 11.34 -16.32 26.19
N ASP A 617 11.63 -17.19 25.22
CA ASP A 617 12.51 -18.36 25.37
C ASP A 617 13.24 -18.69 24.04
N PRO A 618 14.50 -18.25 23.85
CA PRO A 618 15.20 -17.27 24.71
C PRO A 618 14.51 -15.90 24.67
N LEU A 619 14.70 -15.09 25.71
CA LEU A 619 14.16 -13.73 25.76
C LEU A 619 14.72 -12.89 24.60
N GLN A 620 13.83 -12.39 23.74
CA GLN A 620 14.16 -11.51 22.61
C GLN A 620 13.19 -10.33 22.57
N TYR A 621 13.77 -9.14 22.57
CA TYR A 621 13.04 -7.88 22.45
C TYR A 621 13.83 -6.91 21.58
N THR A 622 13.11 -5.92 21.05
CA THR A 622 13.71 -4.79 20.35
C THR A 622 13.19 -3.49 20.94
N TRP A 623 14.09 -2.51 21.04
CA TRP A 623 13.71 -1.12 21.19
C TRP A 623 13.57 -0.49 19.80
N ASP A 624 12.77 0.56 19.71
CA ASP A 624 12.75 1.50 18.57
C ASP A 624 12.27 0.93 17.22
N LYS A 625 11.73 -0.31 17.17
CA LYS A 625 10.98 -0.83 15.99
C LYS A 625 9.83 0.10 15.60
N CYS A 626 9.29 0.81 16.58
CA CYS A 626 8.32 1.88 16.41
C CYS A 626 8.77 3.01 17.35
N THR A 627 9.28 4.11 16.78
CA THR A 627 9.55 5.35 17.50
C THR A 627 8.57 6.39 16.97
N LEU A 628 7.79 6.96 17.87
CA LEU A 628 6.85 8.03 17.55
C LEU A 628 7.38 9.35 18.10
N TYR A 629 7.05 10.44 17.41
CA TYR A 629 7.30 11.78 17.89
C TYR A 629 5.96 12.49 18.03
N VAL A 630 5.63 12.91 19.26
CA VAL A 630 4.30 13.41 19.61
C VAL A 630 4.41 14.81 20.17
N ASP A 631 3.59 15.73 19.67
CA ASP A 631 3.60 17.12 20.13
C ASP A 631 3.14 17.21 21.60
N ASP A 632 3.70 18.16 22.33
CA ASP A 632 3.37 18.39 23.73
C ASP A 632 1.86 18.61 23.95
N GLY A 633 1.28 17.79 24.82
CA GLY A 633 -0.12 17.80 25.19
C GLY A 633 -1.05 16.97 24.31
N GLU A 634 -0.54 16.36 23.24
CA GLU A 634 -1.29 15.46 22.34
C GLU A 634 -1.29 14.01 22.84
N THR A 635 -2.21 13.20 22.31
CA THR A 635 -2.33 11.76 22.59
C THR A 635 -1.88 10.92 21.40
N ILE A 636 -1.50 9.67 21.62
CA ILE A 636 -1.11 8.75 20.54
C ILE A 636 -2.34 8.04 20.00
N ALA A 637 -2.54 8.06 18.69
CA ALA A 637 -3.65 7.35 18.07
C ALA A 637 -3.47 5.82 18.21
N ALA A 638 -4.57 5.08 18.41
CA ALA A 638 -4.50 3.64 18.69
C ALA A 638 -3.86 2.83 17.54
N GLU A 639 -4.01 3.33 16.31
CA GLU A 639 -3.44 2.79 15.08
C GLU A 639 -1.93 3.05 14.92
N GLU A 640 -1.38 4.05 15.60
CA GLU A 640 0.07 4.35 15.58
C GLU A 640 0.84 3.49 16.58
N LEU A 641 0.14 2.85 17.52
CA LEU A 641 0.75 1.95 18.50
C LEU A 641 1.28 0.67 17.84
N PRO A 642 2.37 0.09 18.36
CA PRO A 642 2.90 -1.17 17.85
C PRO A 642 1.85 -2.28 17.90
N GLN A 643 1.66 -2.96 16.77
CA GLN A 643 0.84 -4.16 16.72
C GLN A 643 1.51 -5.29 17.53
N ALA A 644 0.72 -5.97 18.36
CA ALA A 644 1.23 -7.08 19.15
C ALA A 644 1.58 -8.27 18.25
N GLU A 645 2.83 -8.74 18.35
CA GLU A 645 3.25 -10.00 17.71
C GLU A 645 2.47 -11.18 18.32
N THR A 646 2.31 -12.28 17.58
CA THR A 646 1.72 -13.49 18.15
C THR A 646 2.81 -14.33 18.82
N ILE A 647 2.99 -14.17 20.14
CA ILE A 647 3.95 -14.96 20.92
C ILE A 647 3.23 -16.20 21.49
N PRO A 648 3.59 -17.43 21.08
CA PRO A 648 2.94 -18.66 21.57
C PRO A 648 2.92 -18.73 23.11
N GLY A 649 1.77 -19.08 23.69
CA GLY A 649 1.61 -19.21 25.14
C GLY A 649 1.59 -17.91 25.96
N TYR A 650 1.68 -16.73 25.34
CA TYR A 650 1.57 -15.45 26.01
C TYR A 650 0.49 -14.55 25.37
N THR A 651 -0.05 -13.61 26.15
CA THR A 651 -0.99 -12.59 25.68
C THR A 651 -0.59 -11.21 26.20
N ARG A 652 -0.47 -10.19 25.33
CA ARG A 652 -0.25 -8.80 25.73
C ARG A 652 -1.46 -8.28 26.50
N LYS A 653 -1.24 -7.68 27.66
CA LYS A 653 -2.29 -7.17 28.55
C LYS A 653 -2.38 -5.66 28.55
N SER A 654 -1.24 -4.99 28.65
CA SER A 654 -1.17 -3.55 28.87
C SER A 654 0.22 -3.03 28.47
N TRP A 655 0.45 -1.77 28.80
CA TRP A 655 1.72 -1.09 28.64
C TRP A 655 2.16 -0.53 29.99
N ARG A 656 3.46 -0.35 30.17
CA ARG A 656 4.02 0.34 31.33
C ARG A 656 5.17 1.24 30.96
N ASN A 657 5.40 2.27 31.75
CA ASN A 657 6.61 3.06 31.68
C ASN A 657 7.80 2.20 32.10
N ALA A 658 8.83 2.11 31.25
CA ALA A 658 10.01 1.29 31.49
C ALA A 658 10.87 1.82 32.64
N LYS A 659 10.85 3.14 32.89
CA LYS A 659 11.64 3.80 33.95
C LYS A 659 10.96 3.72 35.30
N THR A 660 9.66 3.98 35.38
CA THR A 660 8.92 4.01 36.67
C THR A 660 8.27 2.68 37.02
N GLY A 661 8.06 1.79 36.03
CA GLY A 661 7.31 0.55 36.19
C GLY A 661 5.79 0.73 36.26
N GLU A 662 5.30 1.96 36.30
CA GLU A 662 3.88 2.29 36.41
C GLU A 662 3.12 1.96 35.13
N ALA A 663 1.85 1.58 35.26
CA ALA A 663 0.97 1.36 34.13
C ALA A 663 0.84 2.63 33.29
N TRP A 664 0.93 2.48 31.97
CA TRP A 664 0.79 3.59 31.03
C TRP A 664 -0.44 3.37 30.16
N ASP A 665 -1.30 4.40 30.09
CA ASP A 665 -2.47 4.44 29.22
C ASP A 665 -2.12 5.21 27.94
N PRO A 666 -2.17 4.58 26.75
CA PRO A 666 -1.92 5.27 25.47
C PRO A 666 -2.82 6.47 25.19
N ALA A 667 -3.99 6.56 25.84
CA ALA A 667 -4.87 7.72 25.74
C ALA A 667 -4.43 8.91 26.60
N SER A 668 -3.35 8.77 27.37
CA SER A 668 -2.78 9.86 28.16
C SER A 668 -2.05 10.87 27.28
N LYS A 669 -2.12 12.14 27.67
CA LYS A 669 -1.35 13.20 27.01
C LYS A 669 0.14 12.98 27.20
N VAL A 670 0.90 13.21 26.14
CA VAL A 670 2.36 13.18 26.16
C VAL A 670 2.87 14.56 26.58
N THR A 671 3.69 14.63 27.62
CA THR A 671 4.27 15.88 28.15
C THR A 671 5.78 15.76 28.41
N GLY A 672 6.41 14.75 27.80
CA GLY A 672 7.80 14.40 28.02
C GLY A 672 8.18 13.15 27.24
N ASP A 673 9.48 12.87 27.12
CA ASP A 673 9.98 11.65 26.50
C ASP A 673 9.53 10.42 27.30
N LEU A 674 9.05 9.39 26.59
CA LEU A 674 8.55 8.17 27.20
C LEU A 674 9.27 6.94 26.62
N LYS A 675 9.69 6.05 27.52
CA LYS A 675 10.08 4.69 27.18
C LYS A 675 9.00 3.73 27.67
N ILE A 676 8.27 3.13 26.74
CA ILE A 676 7.12 2.28 27.04
C ILE A 676 7.45 0.82 26.75
N THR A 677 7.05 -0.10 27.62
CA THR A 677 7.25 -1.54 27.46
C THR A 677 5.92 -2.27 27.43
N GLU A 678 5.78 -3.24 26.53
CA GLU A 678 4.65 -4.16 26.54
C GLU A 678 4.63 -5.03 27.80
N VAL A 679 3.45 -5.16 28.42
CA VAL A 679 3.22 -6.08 29.53
C VAL A 679 2.52 -7.33 29.00
N TRP A 680 3.14 -8.49 29.21
CA TRP A 680 2.67 -9.79 28.74
C TRP A 680 2.33 -10.71 29.92
N ALA A 681 1.29 -11.51 29.76
CA ALA A 681 0.92 -12.55 30.71
C ALA A 681 1.04 -13.94 30.08
N LEU A 682 1.60 -14.90 30.81
CA LEU A 682 1.59 -16.32 30.44
C LEU A 682 0.15 -16.81 30.44
N ASN A 683 -0.24 -17.52 29.38
CA ASN A 683 -1.58 -18.08 29.27
C ASN A 683 -1.81 -19.11 30.40
N LYS A 684 -3.06 -19.28 30.82
CA LYS A 684 -3.38 -20.23 31.90
C LYS A 684 -3.22 -21.67 31.38
N PRO A 685 -2.63 -22.60 32.16
CA PRO A 685 -2.57 -23.99 31.76
C PRO A 685 -3.97 -24.62 31.84
N THR A 686 -4.21 -25.65 31.03
CA THR A 686 -5.38 -26.51 31.16
C THR A 686 -5.09 -27.60 32.18
N VAL A 687 -5.94 -27.73 33.21
CA VAL A 687 -5.75 -28.70 34.31
C VAL A 687 -6.97 -29.61 34.44
N THR A 688 -6.73 -30.92 34.55
CA THR A 688 -7.77 -31.92 34.85
C THR A 688 -7.30 -32.91 35.92
N ILE A 689 -8.24 -33.55 36.64
CA ILE A 689 -7.93 -34.61 37.61
C ILE A 689 -8.45 -35.95 37.13
N GLU A 690 -7.54 -36.92 36.98
CA GLU A 690 -7.86 -38.33 36.77
C GLU A 690 -7.93 -39.08 38.12
N GLN A 691 -8.94 -39.92 38.29
CA GLN A 691 -9.13 -40.72 39.52
C GLN A 691 -8.89 -42.20 39.23
N SER A 692 -8.11 -42.88 40.06
CA SER A 692 -7.88 -44.33 39.93
C SER A 692 -9.14 -45.17 40.22
N ALA A 693 -10.08 -44.64 41.00
CA ALA A 693 -11.39 -45.23 41.28
C ALA A 693 -12.42 -44.17 41.68
N LYS A 694 -13.71 -44.46 41.48
CA LYS A 694 -14.82 -43.53 41.79
C LYS A 694 -15.32 -43.56 43.25
N ALA A 695 -14.91 -44.54 44.06
CA ALA A 695 -15.32 -44.70 45.46
C ALA A 695 -14.38 -45.65 46.25
N GLY A 696 -14.18 -45.39 47.55
CA GLY A 696 -13.31 -46.16 48.45
C GLY A 696 -14.03 -46.72 49.70
N CYS A 697 -13.35 -47.58 50.45
CA CYS A 697 -13.70 -48.04 51.80
C CYS A 697 -12.52 -47.82 52.78
N PRO A 698 -12.71 -47.95 54.10
CA PRO A 698 -11.67 -47.64 55.10
C PRO A 698 -10.34 -48.42 54.94
N SER A 699 -10.32 -49.50 54.15
CA SER A 699 -9.13 -50.31 53.85
C SER A 699 -8.60 -50.12 52.42
N SER A 700 -8.96 -49.05 51.72
CA SER A 700 -8.54 -48.73 50.33
C SER A 700 -8.18 -47.26 50.18
N ALA A 701 -7.41 -46.89 49.15
CA ALA A 701 -7.11 -45.50 48.81
C ALA A 701 -7.43 -45.21 47.33
N ILE A 702 -7.75 -43.95 47.01
CA ILE A 702 -7.95 -43.47 45.64
C ILE A 702 -6.79 -42.54 45.29
N THR A 703 -6.11 -42.81 44.19
CA THR A 703 -5.06 -41.91 43.67
C THR A 703 -5.72 -40.90 42.74
N LEU A 704 -5.51 -39.63 43.03
CA LEU A 704 -5.84 -38.48 42.19
C LEU A 704 -4.58 -38.07 41.43
N THR A 705 -4.67 -37.94 40.11
CA THR A 705 -3.55 -37.53 39.25
C THR A 705 -3.94 -36.26 38.51
N SER A 706 -3.22 -35.17 38.78
CA SER A 706 -3.35 -33.92 38.02
C SER A 706 -2.70 -34.09 36.64
N LYS A 707 -3.41 -33.63 35.60
CA LYS A 707 -2.93 -33.54 34.22
C LYS A 707 -2.97 -32.07 33.82
N ALA A 708 -1.80 -31.44 33.88
CA ALA A 708 -1.59 -30.08 33.40
C ALA A 708 -1.02 -30.09 31.98
N ALA A 709 -1.50 -29.17 31.14
CA ALA A 709 -1.01 -28.94 29.79
C ALA A 709 -1.01 -27.44 29.48
N HIS A 710 -0.07 -26.98 28.68
CA HIS A 710 0.06 -25.59 28.25
C HIS A 710 0.52 -25.58 26.79
N ASP A 711 0.28 -24.47 26.09
CA ASP A 711 0.64 -24.34 24.67
C ASP A 711 2.16 -24.28 24.43
N LEU A 712 2.94 -24.11 25.50
CA LEU A 712 4.41 -24.14 25.48
C LEU A 712 4.93 -25.44 26.09
N ASP A 713 5.66 -26.21 25.28
CA ASP A 713 6.30 -27.46 25.69
C ASP A 713 7.39 -27.26 26.76
N THR A 714 7.94 -26.04 26.90
CA THR A 714 8.98 -25.69 27.88
C THR A 714 8.41 -25.27 29.24
N THR A 715 7.09 -25.32 29.44
CA THR A 715 6.44 -24.93 30.70
C THR A 715 6.68 -25.96 31.80
N THR A 716 7.10 -25.51 32.98
CA THR A 716 7.19 -26.35 34.19
C THR A 716 5.97 -26.13 35.10
N TYR A 717 5.59 -27.13 35.89
CA TYR A 717 4.40 -27.08 36.73
C TYR A 717 4.73 -27.38 38.18
N THR A 718 4.16 -26.61 39.10
CA THR A 718 4.09 -26.94 40.53
C THR A 718 2.65 -27.15 40.95
N TYR A 719 2.43 -28.01 41.96
CA TYR A 719 1.10 -28.41 42.40
C TYR A 719 0.93 -28.09 43.88
N GLN A 720 -0.29 -27.78 44.30
CA GLN A 720 -0.69 -27.75 45.70
C GLN A 720 -2.09 -28.34 45.82
N TRP A 721 -2.23 -29.38 46.64
CA TRP A 721 -3.52 -30.02 46.90
C TRP A 721 -4.24 -29.42 48.12
N TYR A 722 -5.56 -29.41 48.05
CA TYR A 722 -6.48 -28.95 49.09
C TYR A 722 -7.58 -30.00 49.29
N LYS A 723 -8.15 -30.06 50.50
CA LYS A 723 -9.34 -30.85 50.83
C LYS A 723 -10.36 -29.96 51.53
N ASN A 724 -11.55 -29.82 50.95
CA ASN A 724 -12.60 -28.92 51.43
C ASN A 724 -12.08 -27.49 51.67
N ASP A 725 -11.29 -26.99 50.71
CA ASP A 725 -10.59 -25.71 50.75
C ASP A 725 -9.52 -25.53 51.84
N GLU A 726 -9.27 -26.55 52.67
CA GLU A 726 -8.12 -26.58 53.58
C GLU A 726 -6.88 -27.11 52.84
N VAL A 727 -5.74 -26.45 53.01
CA VAL A 727 -4.47 -26.84 52.39
C VAL A 727 -4.01 -28.20 52.92
N LEU A 728 -3.56 -29.08 52.02
CA LEU A 728 -2.89 -30.32 52.40
C LEU A 728 -1.38 -30.08 52.41
N ASP A 729 -0.85 -29.78 53.59
CA ASP A 729 0.55 -29.41 53.76
C ASP A 729 1.53 -30.45 53.18
N GLY A 730 2.52 -29.95 52.44
CA GLY A 730 3.57 -30.74 51.80
C GLY A 730 3.10 -31.62 50.63
N GLN A 731 1.84 -31.50 50.19
CA GLN A 731 1.31 -32.24 49.04
C GLN A 731 1.51 -31.46 47.74
N THR A 732 2.74 -31.49 47.22
CA THR A 732 3.15 -30.73 46.03
C THR A 732 3.38 -31.57 44.77
N GLU A 733 3.17 -32.88 44.88
CA GLU A 733 3.29 -33.82 43.77
C GLU A 733 2.09 -33.74 42.81
N ALA A 734 2.31 -34.10 41.54
CA ALA A 734 1.23 -34.21 40.55
C ALA A 734 0.17 -35.25 40.93
N THR A 735 0.47 -36.16 41.86
CA THR A 735 -0.46 -37.17 42.38
C THR A 735 -0.69 -37.02 43.87
N TYR A 736 -1.93 -37.24 44.31
CA TYR A 736 -2.31 -37.30 45.73
C TYR A 736 -3.11 -38.58 46.05
N VAL A 737 -2.86 -39.18 47.21
CA VAL A 737 -3.53 -40.43 47.64
C VAL A 737 -4.60 -40.12 48.69
N ALA A 738 -5.86 -40.05 48.26
CA ALA A 738 -7.01 -39.82 49.12
C ALA A 738 -7.42 -41.09 49.89
N LYS A 739 -7.47 -41.00 51.22
CA LYS A 739 -7.82 -42.11 52.14
C LYS A 739 -9.22 -41.98 52.74
N GLU A 740 -9.94 -40.92 52.40
CA GLU A 740 -11.28 -40.62 52.90
C GLU A 740 -12.06 -39.79 51.89
N GLY A 741 -13.36 -39.58 52.15
CA GLY A 741 -14.20 -38.74 51.30
C GLY A 741 -13.94 -37.24 51.55
N GLY A 742 -14.25 -36.43 50.55
CA GLY A 742 -14.02 -34.98 50.59
C GLY A 742 -13.99 -34.38 49.19
N GLU A 743 -13.99 -33.06 49.12
CA GLU A 743 -13.77 -32.30 47.89
C GLU A 743 -12.30 -31.95 47.78
N TYR A 744 -11.62 -32.51 46.78
CA TYR A 744 -10.18 -32.32 46.58
C TYR A 744 -9.96 -31.34 45.43
N LYS A 745 -9.19 -30.27 45.69
CA LYS A 745 -8.83 -29.25 44.70
C LYS A 745 -7.32 -29.29 44.48
N VAL A 746 -6.87 -29.18 43.24
CA VAL A 746 -5.45 -28.97 42.92
C VAL A 746 -5.30 -27.61 42.28
N VAL A 747 -4.40 -26.80 42.84
CA VAL A 747 -3.94 -25.56 42.24
C VAL A 747 -2.64 -25.87 41.52
N VAL A 748 -2.57 -25.56 40.23
CA VAL A 748 -1.38 -25.75 39.41
C VAL A 748 -0.84 -24.40 38.99
N THR A 749 0.43 -24.17 39.29
CA THR A 749 1.16 -22.99 38.82
C THR A 749 2.05 -23.41 37.67
N ALA A 750 1.74 -22.92 36.47
CA ALA A 750 2.63 -23.00 35.31
C ALA A 750 3.70 -21.92 35.41
N ILE A 751 4.94 -22.29 35.11
CA ILE A 751 6.10 -21.40 35.07
C ILE A 751 6.73 -21.52 33.68
N GLY A 752 6.70 -20.44 32.91
CA GLY A 752 7.30 -20.38 31.57
C GLY A 752 8.83 -20.41 31.65
N ALA A 753 9.47 -21.26 30.85
CA ALA A 753 10.92 -21.24 30.70
C ALA A 753 11.39 -19.90 30.11
N GLY A 754 12.56 -19.43 30.53
CA GLY A 754 13.15 -18.15 30.09
C GLY A 754 12.58 -16.90 30.78
N SER A 755 11.25 -16.75 30.87
CA SER A 755 10.61 -15.56 31.47
C SER A 755 10.36 -15.64 32.96
N ASN A 756 10.33 -16.84 33.54
CA ASN A 756 9.87 -17.12 34.91
C ASN A 756 8.43 -16.63 35.20
N ALA A 757 7.65 -16.31 34.17
CA ALA A 757 6.26 -15.88 34.29
C ALA A 757 5.40 -16.98 34.91
N LYS A 758 4.49 -16.61 35.82
CA LYS A 758 3.62 -17.56 36.52
C LYS A 758 2.17 -17.39 36.10
N SER A 759 1.49 -18.48 35.79
CA SER A 759 0.04 -18.50 35.61
C SER A 759 -0.58 -19.64 36.40
N ILE A 760 -1.72 -19.37 37.03
CA ILE A 760 -2.38 -20.32 37.94
C ILE A 760 -3.69 -20.80 37.31
N ALA A 761 -3.92 -22.11 37.39
CA ALA A 761 -5.21 -22.71 37.12
C ALA A 761 -5.54 -23.76 38.20
N GLU A 762 -6.82 -23.88 38.53
CA GLU A 762 -7.29 -24.84 39.52
C GLU A 762 -8.42 -25.71 38.98
N THR A 763 -8.56 -26.89 39.57
CA THR A 763 -9.69 -27.78 39.30
C THR A 763 -9.99 -28.63 40.52
N SER A 764 -11.24 -29.09 40.65
CA SER A 764 -11.70 -29.84 41.81
C SER A 764 -12.40 -31.14 41.45
N VAL A 765 -12.39 -32.08 42.39
CA VAL A 765 -13.03 -33.38 42.29
C VAL A 765 -13.63 -33.80 43.63
N LYS A 766 -14.88 -34.28 43.61
CA LYS A 766 -15.59 -34.69 44.83
C LYS A 766 -15.59 -36.21 45.00
N LEU A 767 -15.00 -36.69 46.10
CA LEU A 767 -14.99 -38.10 46.48
C LEU A 767 -16.05 -38.39 47.57
N PRO A 768 -16.84 -39.47 47.43
CA PRO A 768 -17.82 -39.86 48.45
C PRO A 768 -17.15 -40.44 49.72
N ALA A 769 -17.84 -40.40 50.86
CA ALA A 769 -17.36 -40.96 52.13
C ALA A 769 -17.04 -42.47 52.03
N PHE A 770 -15.92 -42.89 52.62
CA PHE A 770 -15.45 -44.27 52.55
C PHE A 770 -16.26 -45.15 53.52
N ALA A 771 -17.03 -46.10 52.99
CA ALA A 771 -17.91 -46.95 53.81
C ALA A 771 -17.94 -48.40 53.31
N HIS A 772 -17.97 -49.38 54.22
CA HIS A 772 -18.20 -50.77 53.84
C HIS A 772 -19.63 -50.95 53.33
N LYS A 773 -19.76 -51.48 52.11
CA LYS A 773 -21.04 -51.82 51.51
C LYS A 773 -21.18 -53.34 51.41
N TYR A 774 -22.01 -53.94 52.26
CA TYR A 774 -22.24 -55.38 52.27
C TYR A 774 -23.40 -55.77 51.34
N SER A 775 -23.20 -56.86 50.60
CA SER A 775 -24.21 -57.43 49.71
C SER A 775 -24.42 -58.91 50.02
N TRP A 776 -25.67 -59.35 50.05
CA TRP A 776 -26.00 -60.77 50.17
C TRP A 776 -25.60 -61.49 48.88
N LYS A 777 -24.75 -62.51 49.02
CA LYS A 777 -24.43 -63.49 47.99
C LYS A 777 -25.13 -64.79 48.31
N SER A 778 -25.48 -65.52 47.26
CA SER A 778 -26.11 -66.82 47.38
C SER A 778 -25.64 -67.73 46.27
N ASP A 779 -25.54 -69.01 46.56
CA ASP A 779 -25.31 -70.08 45.58
C ASP A 779 -26.55 -70.99 45.50
N LYS A 780 -26.43 -72.16 44.86
CA LYS A 780 -27.54 -73.11 44.72
C LYS A 780 -27.99 -73.74 46.05
N LYS A 781 -27.12 -73.84 47.07
CA LYS A 781 -27.39 -74.50 48.36
C LYS A 781 -27.62 -73.50 49.50
N ASN A 782 -26.83 -72.42 49.58
CA ASN A 782 -26.76 -71.49 50.72
C ASN A 782 -26.71 -70.00 50.32
N HIS A 783 -26.79 -69.10 51.29
CA HIS A 783 -26.59 -67.66 51.18
C HIS A 783 -25.73 -67.08 52.32
N TRP A 784 -24.94 -66.02 52.05
CA TRP A 784 -24.02 -65.31 52.97
C TRP A 784 -23.87 -63.81 52.60
N GLN A 785 -23.22 -62.97 53.43
CA GLN A 785 -22.93 -61.56 53.11
C GLN A 785 -21.45 -61.34 52.72
N VAL A 786 -21.17 -60.45 51.76
CA VAL A 786 -19.80 -60.03 51.34
C VAL A 786 -19.68 -58.52 51.15
N CYS A 787 -18.57 -57.91 51.56
CA CYS A 787 -18.28 -56.49 51.27
C CYS A 787 -17.93 -56.29 49.79
N SER A 788 -18.54 -55.33 49.09
CA SER A 788 -18.35 -55.10 47.65
C SER A 788 -17.11 -54.28 47.29
N ILE A 789 -16.34 -53.82 48.28
CA ILE A 789 -15.14 -53.00 48.08
C ILE A 789 -13.88 -53.79 48.50
N CYS A 790 -13.92 -54.52 49.63
CA CYS A 790 -12.77 -55.31 50.14
C CYS A 790 -12.94 -56.85 50.14
N ASN A 791 -14.06 -57.39 49.65
CA ASN A 791 -14.33 -58.83 49.46
C ASN A 791 -14.39 -59.75 50.72
N GLY A 792 -14.44 -59.25 51.97
CA GLY A 792 -14.60 -60.10 53.17
C GLY A 792 -16.00 -60.78 53.32
N LYS A 793 -16.07 -62.06 53.75
CA LYS A 793 -17.28 -62.94 53.81
C LYS A 793 -17.77 -63.27 55.23
N VAL A 794 -19.08 -63.15 55.51
CA VAL A 794 -19.73 -63.43 56.83
C VAL A 794 -21.16 -64.05 56.72
N LYS A 795 -21.68 -64.71 57.79
CA LYS A 795 -23.08 -65.21 58.00
C LYS A 795 -23.70 -66.18 56.95
N THR A 796 -23.38 -67.49 56.94
CA THR A 796 -23.86 -68.46 55.89
C THR A 796 -25.05 -69.36 56.33
N ALA A 797 -26.12 -69.53 55.52
CA ALA A 797 -27.32 -70.38 55.78
C ALA A 797 -28.05 -70.93 54.52
N ALA A 798 -28.93 -71.95 54.61
CA ALA A 798 -29.66 -72.59 53.47
C ALA A 798 -30.94 -71.85 52.99
N HIS A 799 -31.46 -72.16 51.78
CA HIS A 799 -32.60 -71.44 51.14
C HIS A 799 -34.02 -71.89 51.55
N ASN A 800 -34.95 -70.94 51.65
CA ASN A 800 -36.38 -71.15 51.94
C ASN A 800 -37.30 -70.42 50.93
N TYR A 801 -37.84 -71.13 49.92
CA TYR A 801 -38.55 -70.54 48.76
C TYR A 801 -40.07 -70.38 48.91
N SER A 802 -40.62 -69.35 48.27
CA SER A 802 -42.06 -69.13 48.04
C SER A 802 -42.62 -69.94 46.85
N GLY A 803 -43.93 -69.85 46.59
CA GLY A 803 -44.58 -70.46 45.42
C GLY A 803 -44.18 -69.81 44.08
N TRP A 804 -44.42 -70.51 42.96
CA TRP A 804 -44.08 -70.02 41.61
C TRP A 804 -45.05 -68.96 41.09
N LYS A 805 -44.52 -67.85 40.56
CA LYS A 805 -45.26 -66.73 39.97
C LYS A 805 -44.80 -66.48 38.53
N VAL A 806 -45.72 -66.42 37.56
CA VAL A 806 -45.40 -66.10 36.16
C VAL A 806 -44.99 -64.63 36.06
N THR A 807 -43.82 -64.36 35.49
CA THR A 807 -43.23 -63.02 35.39
C THR A 807 -43.16 -62.52 33.95
N LYS A 808 -43.22 -63.41 32.96
CA LYS A 808 -43.32 -63.04 31.54
C LYS A 808 -44.29 -63.96 30.82
N ALA A 809 -45.35 -63.39 30.22
CA ALA A 809 -46.33 -64.15 29.46
C ALA A 809 -45.71 -64.68 28.15
N ALA A 810 -46.10 -65.89 27.73
CA ALA A 810 -45.65 -66.48 26.47
C ALA A 810 -46.32 -65.79 25.26
N GLN A 811 -45.59 -65.64 24.15
CA GLN A 811 -46.05 -65.04 22.88
C GLN A 811 -45.88 -66.01 21.71
N ILE A 812 -46.40 -65.67 20.52
CA ILE A 812 -46.29 -66.53 19.32
C ILE A 812 -44.82 -66.72 18.97
N ALA A 813 -44.37 -67.98 18.99
CA ALA A 813 -42.99 -68.44 18.81
C ALA A 813 -41.97 -67.95 19.87
N ILE A 814 -42.40 -67.36 20.99
CA ILE A 814 -41.53 -66.88 22.08
C ILE A 814 -42.02 -67.40 23.44
N ALA A 815 -41.17 -68.10 24.20
CA ALA A 815 -41.49 -68.67 25.51
C ALA A 815 -41.62 -67.57 26.59
N GLY A 816 -42.51 -67.79 27.56
CA GLY A 816 -42.65 -66.99 28.79
C GLY A 816 -41.74 -67.49 29.93
N GLU A 817 -41.84 -66.87 31.11
CA GLU A 817 -40.99 -67.16 32.28
C GLU A 817 -41.80 -67.11 33.59
N LYS A 818 -41.47 -67.97 34.56
CA LYS A 818 -41.96 -67.95 35.95
C LYS A 818 -40.81 -67.99 36.96
N VAL A 819 -41.02 -67.38 38.13
CA VAL A 819 -40.03 -67.20 39.20
C VAL A 819 -40.59 -67.70 40.54
N ARG A 820 -39.77 -68.30 41.41
CA ARG A 820 -40.04 -68.41 42.86
C ARG A 820 -38.87 -67.82 43.65
N THR A 821 -39.12 -67.23 44.82
CA THR A 821 -38.11 -66.42 45.52
C THR A 821 -37.91 -66.89 46.96
N CYS A 822 -36.65 -67.04 47.37
CA CYS A 822 -36.23 -67.33 48.73
C CYS A 822 -36.60 -66.15 49.62
N LYS A 823 -37.34 -66.39 50.70
CA LYS A 823 -37.90 -65.34 51.57
C LYS A 823 -36.81 -64.56 52.33
N THR A 824 -35.63 -65.14 52.54
CA THR A 824 -34.56 -64.53 53.37
C THR A 824 -33.57 -63.71 52.53
N CYS A 825 -32.96 -64.31 51.51
CA CYS A 825 -31.88 -63.66 50.74
C CYS A 825 -32.34 -63.14 49.37
N GLY A 826 -33.62 -63.33 49.02
CA GLY A 826 -34.15 -62.91 47.73
C GLY A 826 -33.67 -63.73 46.54
N HIS A 827 -32.92 -64.83 46.75
CA HIS A 827 -32.49 -65.71 45.66
C HIS A 827 -33.71 -66.18 44.85
N LYS A 828 -33.68 -66.00 43.53
CA LYS A 828 -34.81 -66.31 42.66
C LYS A 828 -34.49 -67.51 41.79
N GLU A 829 -35.28 -68.56 41.94
CA GLU A 829 -35.24 -69.70 41.03
C GLU A 829 -36.20 -69.44 39.87
N LYS A 830 -35.74 -69.70 38.64
CA LYS A 830 -36.46 -69.39 37.40
C LYS A 830 -36.76 -70.65 36.60
N ALA A 831 -37.93 -70.72 35.99
CA ALA A 831 -38.33 -71.77 35.06
C ALA A 831 -39.12 -71.21 33.87
N ALA A 832 -38.99 -71.82 32.70
CA ALA A 832 -39.64 -71.35 31.47
C ALA A 832 -41.13 -71.76 31.37
N VAL A 833 -41.91 -70.95 30.66
CA VAL A 833 -43.31 -71.23 30.25
C VAL A 833 -43.34 -71.36 28.72
N ALA A 834 -43.90 -72.44 28.16
CA ALA A 834 -43.81 -72.73 26.72
C ALA A 834 -44.47 -71.66 25.81
N ALA A 835 -43.89 -71.44 24.61
CA ALA A 835 -44.33 -70.44 23.61
C ALA A 835 -45.70 -70.74 22.97
N LEU A 836 -46.40 -69.71 22.47
CA LEU A 836 -47.64 -69.85 21.69
C LEU A 836 -47.36 -70.27 20.22
N PRO A 837 -48.24 -71.03 19.55
CA PRO A 837 -47.99 -71.56 18.20
C PRO A 837 -48.19 -70.54 17.05
N VAL A 838 -47.44 -70.71 15.96
CA VAL A 838 -47.46 -69.86 14.73
C VAL A 838 -48.82 -69.92 13.99
N GLN A 839 -49.29 -68.77 13.47
CA GLN A 839 -50.62 -68.64 12.86
C GLN A 839 -50.78 -69.36 11.51
N LYS A 840 -52.04 -69.67 11.19
CA LYS A 840 -52.48 -70.48 10.04
C LYS A 840 -52.21 -69.83 8.68
N ILE A 841 -51.87 -70.67 7.67
CA ILE A 841 -51.48 -70.31 6.29
C ILE A 841 -52.37 -69.20 5.68
N PRO A 842 -51.79 -68.03 5.31
CA PRO A 842 -52.51 -66.93 4.70
C PRO A 842 -52.93 -67.25 3.26
N PHE A 843 -53.99 -66.58 2.81
CA PHE A 843 -54.55 -66.76 1.48
C PHE A 843 -53.84 -65.88 0.45
N LEU A 844 -53.49 -66.45 -0.70
CA LEU A 844 -52.97 -65.75 -1.89
C LEU A 844 -53.85 -66.08 -3.10
N ARG A 845 -54.27 -65.04 -3.84
CA ARG A 845 -54.89 -65.13 -5.16
C ARG A 845 -54.02 -64.43 -6.18
N VAL A 846 -53.86 -65.04 -7.35
CA VAL A 846 -53.14 -64.45 -8.48
C VAL A 846 -54.05 -64.36 -9.70
N THR A 847 -53.98 -63.23 -10.40
CA THR A 847 -54.71 -62.95 -11.65
C THR A 847 -53.72 -62.42 -12.68
N SER A 848 -53.92 -62.73 -13.95
CA SER A 848 -52.97 -62.38 -15.01
C SER A 848 -53.61 -61.57 -16.12
N LYS A 849 -52.78 -60.73 -16.76
CA LYS A 849 -53.00 -60.11 -18.07
C LYS A 849 -51.91 -60.62 -19.03
N GLU A 850 -51.78 -60.04 -20.23
CA GLU A 850 -50.92 -60.59 -21.27
C GLU A 850 -49.43 -60.58 -20.91
N LYS A 851 -48.98 -59.56 -20.18
CA LYS A 851 -47.58 -59.39 -19.77
C LYS A 851 -47.43 -59.05 -18.28
N SER A 852 -48.43 -59.37 -17.46
CA SER A 852 -48.37 -59.10 -16.02
C SER A 852 -49.19 -60.08 -15.18
N VAL A 853 -48.80 -60.23 -13.91
CA VAL A 853 -49.52 -61.01 -12.89
C VAL A 853 -49.68 -60.17 -11.64
N THR A 854 -50.92 -60.01 -11.18
CA THR A 854 -51.27 -59.34 -9.93
C THR A 854 -51.51 -60.37 -8.84
N LEU A 855 -50.85 -60.18 -7.70
CA LEU A 855 -50.96 -60.97 -6.48
C LEU A 855 -51.76 -60.19 -5.45
N ARG A 856 -52.74 -60.83 -4.81
CA ARG A 856 -53.50 -60.28 -3.66
C ARG A 856 -53.56 -61.30 -2.53
N TRP A 857 -53.25 -60.90 -1.31
CA TRP A 857 -53.28 -61.77 -0.12
C TRP A 857 -54.04 -61.15 1.04
N ASN A 858 -54.35 -61.95 2.06
CA ASN A 858 -54.94 -61.46 3.30
C ASN A 858 -53.84 -60.96 4.24
N THR A 859 -54.13 -59.92 5.02
CA THR A 859 -53.21 -59.44 6.07
C THR A 859 -53.07 -60.48 7.17
N VAL A 860 -51.84 -60.66 7.64
CA VAL A 860 -51.48 -61.49 8.80
C VAL A 860 -51.36 -60.57 9.99
N LYS A 861 -52.14 -60.83 11.04
CA LYS A 861 -52.06 -60.08 12.31
C LYS A 861 -50.61 -60.12 12.77
N ASP A 862 -50.11 -59.02 13.30
CA ASP A 862 -48.78 -58.93 13.89
C ASP A 862 -47.58 -58.96 12.89
N ALA A 863 -47.83 -58.96 11.59
CA ALA A 863 -46.75 -58.91 10.58
C ALA A 863 -46.21 -57.49 10.35
N ASP A 864 -44.89 -57.34 10.39
CA ASP A 864 -44.23 -56.06 10.08
C ASP A 864 -44.07 -55.85 8.56
N GLY A 865 -44.07 -56.95 7.79
CA GLY A 865 -43.98 -56.90 6.33
C GLY A 865 -44.15 -58.24 5.64
N TYR A 866 -44.20 -58.20 4.31
CA TYR A 866 -44.30 -59.37 3.45
C TYR A 866 -43.17 -59.44 2.43
N MET A 867 -42.57 -60.61 2.28
CA MET A 867 -41.61 -60.94 1.25
C MET A 867 -42.31 -61.74 0.14
N ILE A 868 -42.28 -61.22 -1.09
CA ILE A 868 -42.97 -61.74 -2.25
C ILE A 868 -41.96 -62.45 -3.14
N TYR A 869 -42.12 -63.76 -3.29
CA TYR A 869 -41.27 -64.59 -4.10
C TYR A 869 -41.99 -65.02 -5.38
N GLY A 870 -41.25 -65.14 -6.48
CA GLY A 870 -41.78 -65.71 -7.71
C GLY A 870 -40.72 -66.23 -8.66
N ALA A 871 -41.15 -67.03 -9.63
CA ALA A 871 -40.33 -67.60 -10.69
C ALA A 871 -41.18 -68.07 -11.87
N LYS A 872 -40.55 -68.28 -13.04
CA LYS A 872 -41.17 -69.00 -14.16
C LYS A 872 -41.37 -70.48 -13.77
N CYS A 873 -42.42 -71.14 -14.28
CA CYS A 873 -42.65 -72.58 -14.07
C CYS A 873 -41.79 -73.40 -15.03
N GLY A 874 -41.09 -74.41 -14.50
CA GLY A 874 -40.20 -75.32 -15.24
C GLY A 874 -39.30 -76.10 -14.29
N HIS A 875 -38.69 -77.20 -14.77
CA HIS A 875 -37.70 -77.96 -14.00
C HIS A 875 -36.55 -77.04 -13.57
N ASN A 876 -36.13 -77.15 -12.31
CA ASN A 876 -35.04 -76.40 -11.67
C ASN A 876 -35.21 -74.87 -11.54
N SER A 877 -36.39 -74.31 -11.84
CA SER A 877 -36.67 -72.89 -11.59
C SER A 877 -36.84 -72.60 -10.08
N LYS A 878 -35.81 -72.06 -9.43
CA LYS A 878 -35.81 -71.65 -8.01
C LYS A 878 -36.56 -70.33 -7.81
N TYR A 879 -37.24 -70.21 -6.67
CA TYR A 879 -37.89 -68.95 -6.27
C TYR A 879 -36.85 -67.86 -6.06
N ARG A 880 -37.15 -66.64 -6.52
CA ARG A 880 -36.38 -65.44 -6.19
C ARG A 880 -37.26 -64.48 -5.41
N LEU A 881 -36.67 -63.74 -4.47
CA LEU A 881 -37.34 -62.64 -3.81
C LEU A 881 -37.53 -61.53 -4.85
N LEU A 882 -38.79 -61.24 -5.18
CA LEU A 882 -39.13 -60.21 -6.16
C LEU A 882 -39.33 -58.85 -5.50
N ARG A 883 -39.95 -58.84 -4.30
CA ARG A 883 -40.22 -57.59 -3.59
C ARG A 883 -40.43 -57.85 -2.09
N THR A 884 -40.05 -56.89 -1.26
CA THR A 884 -40.50 -56.80 0.13
C THR A 884 -41.42 -55.59 0.28
N VAL A 885 -42.55 -55.76 0.96
CA VAL A 885 -43.54 -54.71 1.20
C VAL A 885 -43.89 -54.61 2.69
N ARG A 886 -44.39 -53.45 3.13
CA ARG A 886 -44.77 -53.19 4.53
C ARG A 886 -46.02 -53.98 4.94
N GLY A 887 -46.23 -54.19 6.24
CA GLY A 887 -47.27 -55.07 6.79
C GLY A 887 -48.71 -54.64 6.49
N ASN A 888 -48.93 -53.38 6.13
CA ASN A 888 -50.22 -52.86 5.69
C ASN A 888 -50.50 -53.06 4.18
N VAL A 889 -49.53 -53.53 3.39
CA VAL A 889 -49.69 -53.80 1.95
C VAL A 889 -50.11 -55.24 1.71
N ASN A 890 -51.18 -55.45 0.95
CA ASN A 890 -51.77 -56.77 0.69
C ASN A 890 -51.96 -57.12 -0.80
N SER A 891 -51.42 -56.30 -1.71
CA SER A 891 -51.51 -56.47 -3.16
C SER A 891 -50.24 -55.98 -3.86
N TRP A 892 -49.81 -56.66 -4.93
CA TRP A 892 -48.68 -56.25 -5.77
C TRP A 892 -48.78 -56.83 -7.19
N THR A 893 -48.34 -56.08 -8.21
CA THR A 893 -48.37 -56.51 -9.62
C THR A 893 -46.95 -56.65 -10.19
N HIS A 894 -46.66 -57.82 -10.75
CA HIS A 894 -45.44 -58.10 -11.51
C HIS A 894 -45.70 -57.86 -13.00
N THR A 895 -45.07 -56.85 -13.59
CA THR A 895 -45.17 -56.49 -15.02
C THR A 895 -43.97 -56.98 -15.83
N GLY A 896 -43.98 -56.81 -17.16
CA GLY A 896 -42.86 -57.19 -18.04
C GLY A 896 -42.72 -58.69 -18.30
N LEU A 897 -43.75 -59.49 -18.03
CA LEU A 897 -43.71 -60.94 -18.16
C LEU A 897 -43.92 -61.39 -19.60
N LYS A 898 -43.35 -62.55 -19.96
CA LYS A 898 -43.55 -63.15 -21.28
C LYS A 898 -45.00 -63.60 -21.44
N LYS A 899 -45.61 -63.34 -22.61
CA LYS A 899 -46.99 -63.75 -22.94
C LYS A 899 -47.12 -65.29 -22.95
N ALA A 900 -48.31 -65.80 -22.63
CA ALA A 900 -48.63 -67.22 -22.61
C ALA A 900 -47.59 -68.08 -21.84
N THR A 901 -47.10 -67.60 -20.69
CA THR A 901 -46.06 -68.28 -19.90
C THR A 901 -46.51 -68.46 -18.46
N TYR A 902 -46.28 -69.65 -17.89
CA TYR A 902 -46.63 -69.94 -16.50
C TYR A 902 -45.59 -69.42 -15.51
N TYR A 903 -46.09 -68.79 -14.45
CA TYR A 903 -45.31 -68.30 -13.32
C TYR A 903 -45.89 -68.83 -12.01
N LYS A 904 -45.02 -68.95 -11.00
CA LYS A 904 -45.35 -69.39 -9.65
C LYS A 904 -44.94 -68.34 -8.63
N TYR A 905 -45.79 -68.11 -7.62
CA TYR A 905 -45.61 -67.08 -6.61
C TYR A 905 -45.93 -67.57 -5.20
N SER A 906 -45.23 -67.03 -4.19
CA SER A 906 -45.47 -67.28 -2.77
C SER A 906 -45.20 -66.00 -1.98
N VAL A 907 -46.01 -65.72 -0.97
CA VAL A 907 -45.82 -64.57 -0.07
C VAL A 907 -45.52 -65.06 1.34
N VAL A 908 -44.54 -64.46 2.00
CA VAL A 908 -44.08 -64.81 3.35
C VAL A 908 -44.24 -63.60 4.26
N ALA A 909 -45.03 -63.72 5.32
CA ALA A 909 -45.18 -62.70 6.35
C ALA A 909 -44.06 -62.85 7.39
N TYR A 910 -43.43 -61.73 7.75
CA TYR A 910 -42.37 -61.71 8.76
C TYR A 910 -42.64 -60.69 9.85
N ARG A 911 -42.01 -60.93 11.01
CA ARG A 911 -41.87 -59.97 12.11
C ARG A 911 -40.39 -59.80 12.42
N ASN A 912 -39.98 -58.57 12.72
CA ASN A 912 -38.63 -58.24 13.14
C ASN A 912 -38.50 -58.58 14.63
N ILE A 913 -37.64 -59.54 14.95
CA ILE A 913 -37.30 -59.91 16.33
C ILE A 913 -35.78 -59.86 16.43
N ASN A 914 -35.24 -59.05 17.34
CA ASN A 914 -33.80 -58.84 17.54
C ASN A 914 -33.07 -58.50 16.22
N LYS A 915 -33.61 -57.53 15.47
CA LYS A 915 -33.08 -57.07 14.16
C LYS A 915 -33.03 -58.16 13.06
N LYS A 916 -33.60 -59.35 13.28
CA LYS A 916 -33.71 -60.43 12.29
C LYS A 916 -35.17 -60.66 11.88
N LYS A 917 -35.42 -60.86 10.58
CA LYS A 917 -36.77 -61.14 10.04
C LYS A 917 -37.14 -62.60 10.30
N VAL A 918 -37.96 -62.83 11.32
CA VAL A 918 -38.48 -64.16 11.64
C VAL A 918 -39.77 -64.40 10.85
N THR A 919 -39.83 -65.54 10.16
CA THR A 919 -41.04 -65.91 9.38
C THR A 919 -42.15 -66.34 10.32
N ILE A 920 -43.28 -65.63 10.26
CA ILE A 920 -44.45 -65.92 11.09
C ILE A 920 -45.61 -66.52 10.31
N ALA A 921 -45.61 -66.46 8.97
CA ALA A 921 -46.53 -67.23 8.14
C ALA A 921 -46.06 -67.28 6.67
N LYS A 922 -46.49 -68.30 5.92
CA LYS A 922 -46.17 -68.45 4.48
C LYS A 922 -47.38 -68.96 3.70
N THR A 923 -47.69 -68.33 2.56
CA THR A 923 -48.78 -68.77 1.66
C THR A 923 -48.40 -70.05 0.93
N TYR A 924 -49.39 -70.76 0.41
CA TYR A 924 -49.12 -71.76 -0.64
C TYR A 924 -48.58 -71.08 -1.90
N SER A 925 -47.83 -71.87 -2.67
CA SER A 925 -47.40 -71.47 -4.00
C SER A 925 -48.58 -71.49 -4.99
N MET A 926 -48.89 -70.31 -5.54
CA MET A 926 -49.91 -70.13 -6.56
C MET A 926 -49.29 -70.01 -7.94
N HIS A 927 -49.88 -70.68 -8.93
CA HIS A 927 -49.40 -70.73 -10.30
C HIS A 927 -50.47 -70.20 -11.26
N ILE A 928 -50.04 -69.40 -12.24
CA ILE A 928 -50.91 -68.88 -13.30
C ILE A 928 -50.11 -68.59 -14.57
N ALA A 929 -50.74 -68.72 -15.73
CA ALA A 929 -50.19 -68.28 -17.01
C ALA A 929 -50.61 -66.85 -17.36
N THR A 930 -49.72 -66.08 -17.97
CA THR A 930 -50.08 -64.80 -18.62
C THR A 930 -51.01 -65.03 -19.82
N THR A 931 -51.94 -64.10 -20.08
CA THR A 931 -53.04 -64.34 -21.03
C THR A 931 -52.60 -64.28 -22.49
N GLY A 932 -53.13 -65.17 -23.34
CA GLY A 932 -52.87 -65.19 -24.79
C GLY A 932 -53.19 -66.56 -25.40
N LYS A 933 -54.49 -66.87 -25.56
CA LYS A 933 -55.19 -68.06 -26.16
C LYS A 933 -54.60 -69.50 -26.02
N LYS A 934 -53.37 -69.71 -25.55
CA LYS A 934 -52.62 -70.99 -25.53
C LYS A 934 -52.79 -71.78 -24.22
N HIS A 935 -52.94 -71.10 -23.08
CA HIS A 935 -52.97 -71.74 -21.76
C HIS A 935 -54.19 -71.35 -20.93
N ALA A 936 -54.79 -72.35 -20.28
CA ALA A 936 -55.97 -72.19 -19.45
C ALA A 936 -55.59 -71.87 -17.99
N TYR A 937 -56.32 -70.95 -17.37
CA TYR A 937 -56.30 -70.68 -15.93
C TYR A 937 -57.65 -70.99 -15.28
N ALA A 938 -57.67 -71.30 -13.98
CA ALA A 938 -58.89 -71.60 -13.25
C ALA A 938 -59.76 -70.35 -13.06
N ARG A 939 -61.02 -70.41 -13.51
CA ARG A 939 -62.01 -69.33 -13.35
C ARG A 939 -62.85 -69.52 -12.09
N ASN A 940 -63.29 -70.75 -11.85
CA ASN A 940 -64.15 -71.09 -10.72
C ASN A 940 -63.76 -72.44 -10.11
N LEU A 941 -64.13 -72.66 -8.85
CA LEU A 941 -63.99 -73.92 -8.15
C LEU A 941 -65.35 -74.28 -7.56
N GLN A 942 -65.84 -75.47 -7.87
CA GLN A 942 -67.08 -76.01 -7.32
C GLN A 942 -66.76 -77.14 -6.34
N VAL A 943 -67.62 -77.24 -5.32
CA VAL A 943 -67.57 -78.28 -4.29
C VAL A 943 -68.95 -78.89 -4.20
N ASN A 944 -69.02 -80.21 -3.94
CA ASN A 944 -70.31 -80.90 -3.84
C ASN A 944 -71.12 -80.48 -2.60
N ARG A 945 -70.46 -79.99 -1.53
CA ARG A 945 -71.11 -79.52 -0.29
C ARG A 945 -70.33 -78.34 0.31
N THR A 946 -71.03 -77.33 0.81
CA THR A 946 -70.45 -76.14 1.45
C THR A 946 -70.58 -76.13 2.98
N ASN A 947 -71.43 -76.98 3.55
CA ASN A 947 -71.54 -77.23 4.98
C ASN A 947 -71.56 -78.73 5.23
N VAL A 948 -70.78 -79.20 6.21
CA VAL A 948 -70.69 -80.61 6.57
C VAL A 948 -70.68 -80.74 8.09
N VAL A 949 -71.58 -81.54 8.65
CA VAL A 949 -71.61 -81.87 10.07
C VAL A 949 -71.07 -83.28 10.26
N LEU A 950 -70.16 -83.45 11.22
CA LEU A 950 -69.53 -84.73 11.54
C LEU A 950 -69.50 -84.93 13.04
N ASN A 951 -69.61 -86.18 13.51
CA ASN A 951 -69.29 -86.50 14.90
C ASN A 951 -67.77 -86.70 15.04
N ARG A 952 -67.23 -86.49 16.25
CA ARG A 952 -65.80 -86.68 16.54
C ARG A 952 -65.27 -88.01 15.99
N ARG A 953 -64.02 -88.00 15.50
CA ARG A 953 -63.28 -89.14 14.90
C ARG A 953 -63.83 -89.67 13.57
N LYS A 954 -64.97 -89.20 13.07
CA LYS A 954 -65.49 -89.59 11.74
C LYS A 954 -64.80 -88.86 10.60
N ARG A 955 -64.83 -89.45 9.40
CA ARG A 955 -64.19 -88.94 8.18
C ARG A 955 -65.17 -88.88 7.02
N THR A 956 -64.98 -87.93 6.10
CA THR A 956 -65.78 -87.82 4.86
C THR A 956 -64.95 -87.20 3.74
N ALA A 957 -65.29 -87.50 2.49
CA ALA A 957 -64.58 -86.98 1.31
C ALA A 957 -65.31 -85.80 0.69
N LEU A 958 -64.58 -84.72 0.42
CA LEU A 958 -65.06 -83.56 -0.31
C LEU A 958 -64.68 -83.71 -1.79
N ARG A 959 -65.68 -83.70 -2.68
CA ARG A 959 -65.46 -83.77 -4.14
C ARG A 959 -65.43 -82.37 -4.72
N THR A 960 -64.44 -82.09 -5.55
CA THR A 960 -64.19 -80.76 -6.12
C THR A 960 -64.04 -80.83 -7.64
N LYS A 961 -64.52 -79.78 -8.32
CA LYS A 961 -64.38 -79.61 -9.78
C LYS A 961 -63.87 -78.20 -10.06
N VAL A 962 -62.74 -78.10 -10.77
CA VAL A 962 -62.18 -76.81 -11.21
C VAL A 962 -62.72 -76.50 -12.60
N ILE A 963 -63.24 -75.28 -12.79
CA ILE A 963 -63.68 -74.78 -14.10
C ILE A 963 -62.58 -73.88 -14.64
N TYR A 964 -62.02 -74.28 -15.77
CA TYR A 964 -60.92 -73.58 -16.45
C TYR A 964 -61.42 -72.64 -17.56
N SER A 965 -60.54 -71.73 -17.97
CA SER A 965 -60.70 -70.94 -19.18
C SER A 965 -60.31 -71.72 -20.44
N SER A 966 -60.67 -71.20 -21.62
CA SER A 966 -60.31 -71.79 -22.92
C SER A 966 -58.78 -71.79 -23.11
N GLY A 967 -58.20 -72.96 -23.43
CA GLY A 967 -56.76 -73.16 -23.65
C GLY A 967 -56.25 -74.50 -23.06
N LYS A 968 -54.95 -74.81 -23.21
CA LYS A 968 -54.35 -76.04 -22.65
C LYS A 968 -54.04 -75.91 -21.15
N ILE A 969 -54.48 -76.87 -20.34
CA ILE A 969 -54.17 -76.97 -18.90
C ILE A 969 -52.78 -77.59 -18.73
N GLN A 970 -51.93 -76.98 -17.89
CA GLN A 970 -50.62 -77.55 -17.54
C GLN A 970 -50.71 -78.33 -16.22
N ASN A 971 -50.48 -79.65 -16.27
CA ASN A 971 -50.61 -80.59 -15.15
C ASN A 971 -49.33 -80.71 -14.31
N HIS A 972 -48.66 -79.61 -13.98
CA HIS A 972 -47.42 -79.65 -13.17
C HIS A 972 -47.66 -79.47 -11.66
N ILE A 973 -48.89 -79.22 -11.24
CA ILE A 973 -49.30 -79.21 -9.82
C ILE A 973 -50.72 -79.78 -9.66
N ALA A 974 -51.03 -80.22 -8.43
CA ALA A 974 -52.37 -80.69 -8.08
C ALA A 974 -53.45 -79.64 -8.40
N ALA A 975 -54.55 -80.09 -9.02
CA ALA A 975 -55.65 -79.24 -9.46
C ALA A 975 -56.39 -78.56 -8.30
N VAL A 976 -56.46 -79.18 -7.11
CA VAL A 976 -57.03 -78.58 -5.91
C VAL A 976 -56.15 -78.89 -4.69
N ARG A 977 -55.96 -77.90 -3.83
CA ARG A 977 -55.30 -78.03 -2.53
C ARG A 977 -56.28 -77.72 -1.40
N PHE A 978 -56.13 -78.38 -0.26
CA PHE A 978 -57.04 -78.24 0.88
C PHE A 978 -56.30 -77.75 2.13
N SER A 979 -56.95 -76.90 2.94
CA SER A 979 -56.43 -76.55 4.27
C SER A 979 -57.54 -76.30 5.31
N SER A 980 -57.26 -76.63 6.58
CA SER A 980 -58.24 -76.47 7.67
C SER A 980 -58.03 -75.22 8.50
N SER A 981 -59.06 -74.37 8.55
CA SER A 981 -59.66 -73.76 9.76
C SER A 981 -58.85 -73.79 11.04
N ASN A 982 -58.96 -74.95 11.64
CA ASN A 982 -58.47 -75.27 12.95
C ASN A 982 -58.31 -76.78 12.90
N SER A 983 -57.06 -77.23 12.75
CA SER A 983 -56.73 -78.65 12.65
C SER A 983 -57.09 -79.40 13.92
N ARG A 984 -57.23 -78.73 15.08
CA ARG A 984 -57.70 -79.36 16.32
C ARG A 984 -59.18 -79.72 16.25
N VAL A 985 -59.99 -79.01 15.44
CA VAL A 985 -61.42 -79.31 15.25
C VAL A 985 -61.61 -80.34 14.14
N ALA A 986 -61.06 -80.09 12.94
CA ALA A 986 -61.05 -81.07 11.85
C ALA A 986 -59.82 -80.88 10.95
N THR A 987 -59.26 -81.96 10.43
CA THR A 987 -58.15 -81.95 9.47
C THR A 987 -58.62 -82.36 8.08
N VAL A 988 -57.92 -81.97 7.02
CA VAL A 988 -58.18 -82.42 5.64
C VAL A 988 -56.86 -82.83 5.00
N ASN A 989 -56.86 -83.92 4.23
CA ASN A 989 -55.67 -84.36 3.50
C ASN A 989 -55.65 -83.85 2.05
N SER A 990 -54.57 -84.13 1.32
CA SER A 990 -54.37 -83.70 -0.07
C SER A 990 -55.44 -84.23 -1.05
N ARG A 991 -56.12 -85.33 -0.73
CA ARG A 991 -57.21 -85.91 -1.53
C ARG A 991 -58.59 -85.35 -1.19
N GLY A 992 -58.69 -84.38 -0.27
CA GLY A 992 -59.96 -83.78 0.16
C GLY A 992 -60.73 -84.58 1.21
N ILE A 993 -60.10 -85.58 1.86
CA ILE A 993 -60.73 -86.34 2.94
C ILE A 993 -60.57 -85.57 4.25
N ILE A 994 -61.71 -85.20 4.84
CA ILE A 994 -61.85 -84.46 6.09
C ILE A 994 -62.00 -85.46 7.24
N SER A 995 -61.24 -85.27 8.32
CA SER A 995 -61.32 -86.03 9.57
C SER A 995 -61.69 -85.12 10.73
N ALA A 996 -62.82 -85.38 11.38
CA ALA A 996 -63.26 -84.68 12.58
C ALA A 996 -62.42 -85.11 13.80
N ARG A 997 -62.03 -84.15 14.64
CA ARG A 997 -61.18 -84.38 15.82
C ARG A 997 -61.87 -83.98 17.11
N ASN A 998 -62.14 -82.70 17.30
CA ASN A 998 -62.73 -82.16 18.53
C ASN A 998 -63.96 -81.33 18.23
N LYS A 999 -64.90 -81.31 19.19
CA LYS A 999 -66.14 -80.53 19.11
C LYS A 999 -65.81 -79.06 18.81
N GLY A 1000 -66.56 -78.46 17.91
CA GLY A 1000 -66.37 -77.09 17.47
C GLY A 1000 -66.62 -76.91 15.98
N THR A 1001 -66.47 -75.69 15.48
CA THR A 1001 -66.66 -75.37 14.06
C THR A 1001 -65.36 -74.89 13.44
N CYS A 1002 -65.03 -75.36 12.24
CA CYS A 1002 -63.89 -74.86 11.46
C CYS A 1002 -64.22 -74.82 9.96
N ILE A 1003 -63.39 -74.14 9.17
CA ILE A 1003 -63.59 -74.02 7.72
C ILE A 1003 -62.52 -74.83 6.97
N ILE A 1004 -62.91 -75.76 6.11
CA ILE A 1004 -62.03 -76.33 5.10
C ILE A 1004 -62.02 -75.45 3.86
N TYR A 1005 -60.84 -75.01 3.47
CA TYR A 1005 -60.63 -74.21 2.28
C TYR A 1005 -60.12 -75.08 1.15
N CYS A 1006 -60.73 -74.96 -0.02
CA CYS A 1006 -60.32 -75.63 -1.26
C CYS A 1006 -59.77 -74.58 -2.21
N TYR A 1007 -58.56 -74.76 -2.73
CA TYR A 1007 -57.84 -73.79 -3.56
C TYR A 1007 -57.47 -74.40 -4.91
N ALA A 1008 -57.84 -73.73 -6.00
CA ALA A 1008 -57.32 -74.00 -7.33
C ALA A 1008 -55.88 -73.45 -7.48
N PRO A 1009 -55.14 -73.79 -8.55
CA PRO A 1009 -53.74 -73.44 -8.73
C PRO A 1009 -53.42 -71.95 -8.61
N ASN A 1010 -54.32 -71.07 -9.05
CA ASN A 1010 -54.16 -69.61 -9.01
C ASN A 1010 -54.79 -68.95 -7.77
N GLY A 1011 -55.27 -69.75 -6.82
CA GLY A 1011 -55.89 -69.25 -5.58
C GLY A 1011 -57.38 -68.97 -5.68
N VAL A 1012 -58.07 -69.29 -6.79
CA VAL A 1012 -59.54 -69.34 -6.76
C VAL A 1012 -59.98 -70.37 -5.71
N ARG A 1013 -60.89 -70.01 -4.80
CA ARG A 1013 -61.21 -70.85 -3.65
C ARG A 1013 -62.69 -70.97 -3.33
N LYS A 1014 -63.04 -72.08 -2.66
CA LYS A 1014 -64.31 -72.27 -1.94
C LYS A 1014 -64.05 -72.60 -0.48
N LYS A 1015 -64.95 -72.12 0.38
CA LYS A 1015 -64.95 -72.39 1.82
C LYS A 1015 -66.04 -73.42 2.11
N VAL A 1016 -65.71 -74.44 2.89
CA VAL A 1016 -66.65 -75.46 3.35
C VAL A 1016 -66.63 -75.45 4.88
N ARG A 1017 -67.75 -75.12 5.51
CA ARG A 1017 -67.87 -75.12 6.98
C ARG A 1017 -68.03 -76.55 7.47
N ILE A 1018 -67.23 -76.90 8.47
CA ILE A 1018 -67.29 -78.18 9.16
C ILE A 1018 -67.69 -77.92 10.60
N THR A 1019 -68.77 -78.53 11.04
CA THR A 1019 -69.17 -78.53 12.45
C THR A 1019 -68.98 -79.93 12.99
N VAL A 1020 -68.08 -80.05 13.97
CA VAL A 1020 -67.86 -81.28 14.71
C VAL A 1020 -68.68 -81.21 15.98
N ARG A 1021 -69.62 -82.13 16.13
CA ARG A 1021 -70.41 -82.28 17.36
C ARG A 1021 -69.72 -83.25 18.32
#